data_AF-A0A818DDG9-F1
#
_entry.id   AF-A0A818DDG9-F1
#
_cell.length_a   1.000
_cell.length_b   1.000
_cell.length_c   1.000
_cell.angle_alpha   90.00
_cell.angle_beta   90.00
_cell.angle_gamma   90.00
#
_symmetry.space_group_name_H-M   'P 1'
#
loop_
_entity.id
_entity.type
_entity.pdbx_description
1 polymer ?
#
loop_
_entity_poly.entity_id
_entity_poly.type
_entity_poly.pdbx_seq_one_letter_code
_entity_poly.pdbx_strand_id
1 'polypeptide(L)'
;MYMTSSFNFCMRYLTKNSIRGCSSNRSGNRGRLIDVTSLHNLTSFNYSYSIIVLIPPRKDILDFAIFHSPMIVGILIDGENTNKTTDGHFTEVSTCPEDFIGESISSNCSIRKNTHGIDFRGTFIDKPIFLLTNQTMVDEFRKLSRIYNHKHVFKGRYINAHMKSYAYGAKNAQVCSRRSKSNYFAEAYFKHYSIKCRSPMINIVWSIFNTISVKKTRPAKSVIVLYTKFDFYSVFQPKNAGAQSTAFGVVTLLGLAWLLGRINLSQLLIADDNNKDLVILFMNGQNWNYYGTYELSQMILEKRFPYRIQKSTNHNNLHPIEPEHIDIIVNIDQLGITQNSTFILYDNIHPFLEKYKEVSSNTVTLEPISNRLVRSLNDFHLLNISTLAIFTDAYEYMNPFFNSYQDTLIHVNNYTSLENHMYSLLKTICSYFNLPECLNNLSIEIKDALNDRIQALFDCFLQSNCSNVITEAKLFHFEEALNNMKESFSFLQPILHQSDVKKYINNHFFYASSYIHDILLNWIAMRNTNISRTQCDEIDDVTNFKIYQKSTETCLYGSVDSINLIPITDKSIDDRILFISNYDEPELLVYMIDNSRKDIITLICGILLFISGFILTYFLTKLSPIILIQPDKFSFLEQ
;
A
#
# COMPACT_ATOMS: atom_id res chain seq x y z
N MET A 1 -33.32 -13.10 0.83
CA MET A 1 -32.10 -13.71 1.41
C MET A 1 -30.93 -12.89 0.93
N TYR A 2 -30.12 -12.39 1.85
CA TYR A 2 -28.94 -11.59 1.55
C TYR A 2 -27.72 -12.41 1.91
N MET A 3 -26.74 -12.46 1.03
CA MET A 3 -25.40 -12.97 1.34
C MET A 3 -24.47 -11.78 1.43
N THR A 4 -23.80 -11.62 2.57
CA THR A 4 -22.70 -10.68 2.75
C THR A 4 -21.37 -11.42 2.55
N SER A 5 -20.40 -10.73 1.95
CA SER A 5 -19.12 -11.33 1.58
C SER A 5 -17.97 -10.55 2.22
N SER A 6 -16.86 -11.22 2.53
CA SER A 6 -15.57 -10.55 2.63
C SER A 6 -15.14 -10.16 1.22
N PHE A 7 -14.82 -8.89 1.00
CA PHE A 7 -14.34 -8.41 -0.28
C PHE A 7 -13.44 -7.20 -0.07
N ASN A 8 -12.64 -6.97 -1.10
CA ASN A 8 -11.82 -5.79 -1.27
C ASN A 8 -12.45 -4.92 -2.36
N PHE A 9 -12.25 -3.60 -2.34
CA PHE A 9 -12.88 -2.71 -3.31
C PHE A 9 -11.90 -1.69 -3.86
N CYS A 10 -12.06 -1.38 -5.16
CA CYS A 10 -11.30 -0.35 -5.83
C CYS A 10 -11.63 1.03 -5.25
N MET A 11 -10.59 1.76 -4.86
CA MET A 11 -10.70 3.08 -4.25
C MET A 11 -10.55 4.21 -5.28
N ARG A 12 -11.29 5.30 -5.05
CA ARG A 12 -11.08 6.64 -5.56
C ARG A 12 -9.90 7.37 -4.89
N TYR A 13 -9.05 7.92 -5.76
CA TYR A 13 -7.98 8.86 -5.42
C TYR A 13 -8.28 10.23 -6.02
N LEU A 14 -7.71 11.28 -5.42
CA LEU A 14 -7.80 12.64 -5.92
C LEU A 14 -6.40 13.18 -6.12
N THR A 15 -6.14 13.74 -7.29
CA THR A 15 -4.93 14.53 -7.59
C THR A 15 -5.27 16.02 -7.44
N LYS A 16 -4.29 16.91 -7.60
CA LYS A 16 -4.51 18.36 -7.63
C LYS A 16 -5.64 18.77 -8.58
N ASN A 17 -5.74 18.11 -9.75
CA ASN A 17 -6.61 18.54 -10.85
C ASN A 17 -7.71 17.54 -11.23
N SER A 18 -7.70 16.31 -10.72
CA SER A 18 -8.64 15.26 -11.16
C SER A 18 -9.02 14.26 -10.06
N ILE A 19 -10.02 13.43 -10.35
CA ILE A 19 -10.37 12.22 -9.59
C ILE A 19 -10.02 10.99 -10.42
N ARG A 20 -9.64 9.91 -9.75
CA ARG A 20 -9.16 8.66 -10.33
C ARG A 20 -9.66 7.48 -9.51
N GLY A 21 -9.53 6.25 -10.02
CA GLY A 21 -10.04 5.04 -9.38
C GLY A 21 -11.57 4.92 -9.43
N CYS A 22 -12.16 4.15 -8.51
CA CYS A 22 -13.54 3.70 -8.61
C CYS A 22 -14.48 4.29 -7.54
N SER A 23 -15.78 4.32 -7.84
CA SER A 23 -16.84 4.61 -6.85
C SER A 23 -18.16 4.04 -7.31
N SER A 24 -19.04 3.72 -6.36
CA SER A 24 -20.46 3.54 -6.66
C SER A 24 -21.22 4.87 -6.67
N ASN A 25 -22.47 4.81 -7.11
CA ASN A 25 -23.51 5.79 -6.79
C ASN A 25 -23.78 5.82 -5.28
N ARG A 26 -24.36 6.91 -4.79
CA ARG A 26 -24.64 7.10 -3.36
C ARG A 26 -25.55 6.01 -2.76
N SER A 27 -26.55 5.56 -3.52
CA SER A 27 -27.44 4.45 -3.15
C SER A 27 -26.86 3.07 -3.47
N GLY A 28 -25.63 3.02 -3.99
CA GLY A 28 -25.02 1.85 -4.62
C GLY A 28 -25.56 1.55 -6.01
N ASN A 29 -24.86 0.66 -6.72
CA ASN A 29 -25.15 0.23 -8.07
C ASN A 29 -25.83 -1.14 -8.02
N ARG A 30 -26.92 -1.31 -8.78
CA ARG A 30 -27.71 -2.55 -8.80
C ARG A 30 -27.81 -3.08 -10.22
N GLY A 31 -27.66 -4.38 -10.37
CA GLY A 31 -27.77 -5.03 -11.67
C GLY A 31 -27.86 -6.53 -11.56
N ARG A 32 -28.25 -7.16 -12.67
CA ARG A 32 -28.31 -8.62 -12.78
C ARG A 32 -26.89 -9.18 -12.74
N LEU A 33 -26.65 -10.19 -11.91
CA LEU A 33 -25.34 -10.79 -11.73
C LEU A 33 -25.05 -11.83 -12.82
N ILE A 34 -24.07 -11.59 -13.69
CA ILE A 34 -23.72 -12.47 -14.81
C ILE A 34 -22.31 -13.03 -14.63
N ASP A 35 -22.17 -14.36 -14.64
CA ASP A 35 -20.89 -15.05 -14.71
C ASP A 35 -20.32 -14.97 -16.12
N VAL A 36 -19.10 -14.44 -16.26
CA VAL A 36 -18.44 -14.19 -17.54
C VAL A 36 -17.07 -14.83 -17.50
N THR A 37 -16.90 -15.89 -18.30
CA THR A 37 -15.65 -16.66 -18.35
C THR A 37 -14.73 -16.27 -19.51
N SER A 38 -15.23 -15.55 -20.51
CA SER A 38 -14.48 -15.14 -21.70
C SER A 38 -14.98 -13.81 -22.26
N LEU A 39 -14.14 -13.11 -23.01
CA LEU A 39 -14.52 -11.89 -23.71
C LEU A 39 -15.66 -12.12 -24.70
N HIS A 40 -15.65 -13.26 -25.40
CA HIS A 40 -16.73 -13.64 -26.31
C HIS A 40 -18.09 -13.72 -25.59
N ASN A 41 -18.12 -14.36 -24.41
CA ASN A 41 -19.32 -14.42 -23.59
C ASN A 41 -19.82 -13.01 -23.25
N LEU A 42 -18.93 -12.09 -22.86
CA LEU A 42 -19.29 -10.71 -22.55
C LEU A 42 -19.88 -9.95 -23.75
N THR A 43 -19.27 -10.11 -24.93
CA THR A 43 -19.69 -9.38 -26.16
C THR A 43 -20.98 -9.90 -26.79
N SER A 44 -21.34 -11.16 -26.54
CA SER A 44 -22.48 -11.83 -27.19
C SER A 44 -23.83 -11.53 -26.54
N PHE A 45 -23.84 -10.96 -25.35
CA PHE A 45 -25.09 -10.63 -24.67
C PHE A 45 -25.70 -9.34 -25.24
N ASN A 46 -26.97 -9.42 -25.62
CA ASN A 46 -27.79 -8.25 -25.95
C ASN A 46 -28.41 -7.69 -24.65
N TYR A 47 -27.88 -6.57 -24.16
CA TYR A 47 -28.26 -6.01 -22.87
C TYR A 47 -29.31 -4.92 -23.01
N SER A 48 -30.48 -5.12 -22.40
CA SER A 48 -31.51 -4.08 -22.24
C SER A 48 -31.62 -3.55 -20.80
N TYR A 49 -30.73 -3.98 -19.90
CA TYR A 49 -30.78 -3.69 -18.47
C TYR A 49 -29.37 -3.60 -17.86
N SER A 50 -29.25 -2.96 -16.70
CA SER A 50 -28.00 -2.85 -15.95
C SER A 50 -27.51 -4.20 -15.42
N ILE A 51 -26.23 -4.48 -15.60
CA ILE A 51 -25.62 -5.76 -15.19
C ILE A 51 -24.42 -5.54 -14.27
N ILE A 52 -24.18 -6.54 -13.44
CA ILE A 52 -22.95 -6.70 -12.66
C ILE A 52 -22.30 -7.98 -13.14
N VAL A 53 -21.03 -7.91 -13.51
CA VAL A 53 -20.31 -9.07 -14.07
C VAL A 53 -19.38 -9.67 -13.03
N LEU A 54 -19.33 -11.00 -12.97
CA LEU A 54 -18.31 -11.75 -12.24
C LEU A 54 -17.32 -12.30 -13.27
N ILE A 55 -16.08 -11.83 -13.22
CA ILE A 55 -15.05 -12.11 -14.22
C ILE A 55 -13.83 -12.79 -13.59
N PRO A 56 -13.09 -13.63 -14.36
CA PRO A 56 -11.73 -14.01 -13.97
C PRO A 56 -10.81 -12.79 -13.97
N PRO A 57 -9.64 -12.86 -13.32
CA PRO A 57 -8.69 -11.75 -13.26
C PRO A 57 -7.90 -11.61 -14.57
N ARG A 58 -8.63 -11.27 -15.64
CA ARG A 58 -8.12 -11.15 -17.01
C ARG A 58 -8.22 -9.71 -17.52
N LYS A 59 -7.11 -9.21 -18.05
CA LYS A 59 -6.96 -7.85 -18.58
C LYS A 59 -7.97 -7.53 -19.66
N ASP A 60 -8.07 -8.37 -20.69
CA ASP A 60 -8.93 -8.14 -21.85
C ASP A 60 -10.42 -8.04 -21.48
N ILE A 61 -10.87 -8.88 -20.56
CA ILE A 61 -12.26 -8.88 -20.07
C ILE A 61 -12.51 -7.64 -19.20
N LEU A 62 -11.57 -7.31 -18.31
CA LEU A 62 -11.68 -6.16 -17.41
C LEU A 62 -11.67 -4.84 -18.19
N ASP A 63 -10.75 -4.68 -19.15
CA ASP A 63 -10.67 -3.51 -20.04
C ASP A 63 -11.97 -3.31 -20.82
N PHE A 64 -12.53 -4.39 -21.38
CA PHE A 64 -13.82 -4.30 -22.05
C PHE A 64 -14.93 -3.88 -21.08
N ALA A 65 -14.96 -4.47 -19.87
CA ALA A 65 -16.00 -4.19 -18.89
C ALA A 65 -15.96 -2.75 -18.34
N ILE A 66 -14.76 -2.17 -18.21
CA ILE A 66 -14.57 -0.80 -17.76
C ILE A 66 -14.93 0.18 -18.88
N PHE A 67 -14.33 0.03 -20.06
CA PHE A 67 -14.30 1.09 -21.07
C PHE A 67 -15.30 0.92 -22.22
N HIS A 68 -15.76 -0.30 -22.50
CA HIS A 68 -16.47 -0.60 -23.74
C HIS A 68 -17.94 -1.01 -23.52
N SER A 69 -18.40 -1.11 -22.26
CA SER A 69 -19.77 -1.52 -21.93
C SER A 69 -20.43 -0.61 -20.90
N PRO A 70 -21.32 0.32 -21.33
CA PRO A 70 -22.04 1.20 -20.42
C PRO A 70 -23.11 0.48 -19.59
N MET A 71 -23.58 -0.69 -20.05
CA MET A 71 -24.60 -1.49 -19.34
C MET A 71 -24.04 -2.17 -18.09
N ILE A 72 -22.72 -2.34 -18.01
CA ILE A 72 -22.04 -2.86 -16.83
C ILE A 72 -21.95 -1.75 -15.79
N VAL A 73 -22.71 -1.89 -14.71
CA VAL A 73 -22.77 -0.93 -13.61
C VAL A 73 -21.94 -1.35 -12.41
N GLY A 74 -21.28 -2.52 -12.45
CA GLY A 74 -20.37 -2.99 -11.40
C GLY A 74 -19.63 -4.25 -11.82
N ILE A 75 -18.46 -4.48 -11.24
CA ILE A 75 -17.56 -5.58 -11.62
C ILE A 75 -17.11 -6.32 -10.36
N LEU A 76 -17.27 -7.64 -10.34
CA LEU A 76 -16.72 -8.55 -9.36
C LEU A 76 -15.56 -9.32 -10.01
N ILE A 77 -14.40 -9.29 -9.39
CA ILE A 77 -13.20 -10.00 -9.83
C ILE A 77 -13.00 -11.21 -8.91
N ASP A 78 -12.83 -12.38 -9.50
CA ASP A 78 -12.38 -13.58 -8.80
C ASP A 78 -10.90 -13.47 -8.44
N GLY A 79 -10.60 -13.23 -7.17
CA GLY A 79 -9.25 -13.00 -6.67
C GLY A 79 -8.44 -14.25 -6.34
N GLU A 80 -9.05 -15.44 -6.28
CA GLU A 80 -8.37 -16.69 -5.89
C GLU A 80 -8.05 -17.61 -7.08
N ASN A 81 -8.64 -17.40 -8.25
CA ASN A 81 -8.32 -18.16 -9.48
C ASN A 81 -6.94 -17.80 -10.08
N THR A 82 -6.00 -17.33 -9.26
CA THR A 82 -4.63 -16.91 -9.61
C THR A 82 -3.68 -18.08 -9.82
N ASN A 83 -4.04 -19.28 -9.32
CA ASN A 83 -3.19 -20.47 -9.38
C ASN A 83 -3.07 -21.11 -10.77
N LYS A 84 -3.81 -20.64 -11.79
CA LYS A 84 -3.98 -21.43 -13.03
C LYS A 84 -3.36 -20.88 -14.31
N THR A 85 -3.14 -19.58 -14.47
CA THR A 85 -2.52 -19.05 -15.71
C THR A 85 -1.91 -17.67 -15.53
N THR A 86 -0.65 -17.50 -15.95
CA THR A 86 -0.02 -16.18 -16.22
C THR A 86 -0.63 -15.50 -17.44
N ASP A 87 -1.36 -16.23 -18.27
CA ASP A 87 -1.88 -15.71 -19.54
C ASP A 87 -3.04 -14.73 -19.31
N GLY A 88 -2.80 -13.48 -19.67
CA GLY A 88 -3.81 -12.43 -19.68
C GLY A 88 -4.16 -11.84 -18.33
N HIS A 89 -3.33 -12.02 -17.28
CA HIS A 89 -3.50 -11.31 -16.00
C HIS A 89 -3.44 -9.79 -16.17
N PHE A 90 -3.83 -9.05 -15.13
CA PHE A 90 -3.74 -7.60 -15.14
C PHE A 90 -2.98 -7.08 -13.91
N THR A 91 -2.41 -5.90 -14.06
CA THR A 91 -1.86 -5.12 -12.97
C THR A 91 -2.61 -3.80 -12.86
N GLU A 92 -2.65 -3.26 -11.66
CA GLU A 92 -3.50 -2.11 -11.36
C GLU A 92 -2.84 -0.79 -11.75
N VAL A 93 -1.53 -0.84 -11.92
CA VAL A 93 -0.70 0.26 -12.39
C VAL A 93 -0.79 0.39 -13.91
N SER A 94 -0.54 1.59 -14.43
CA SER A 94 -0.43 1.84 -15.88
C SER A 94 0.64 0.98 -16.54
N THR A 95 0.55 0.87 -17.86
CA THR A 95 1.61 0.31 -18.69
C THR A 95 2.93 1.06 -18.56
N CYS A 96 2.87 2.33 -18.12
CA CYS A 96 4.00 3.21 -17.91
C CYS A 96 3.89 3.85 -16.52
N PRO A 97 4.35 3.14 -15.46
CA PRO A 97 4.15 3.55 -14.08
C PRO A 97 4.66 4.95 -13.72
N GLU A 98 5.61 5.47 -14.51
CA GLU A 98 6.33 6.72 -14.24
C GLU A 98 5.62 7.97 -14.82
N ASP A 99 4.75 7.82 -15.82
CA ASP A 99 4.09 8.93 -16.54
C ASP A 99 2.89 9.55 -15.79
N PHE A 100 2.75 9.29 -14.49
CA PHE A 100 1.53 9.62 -13.73
C PHE A 100 1.32 11.14 -13.44
N ILE A 101 2.28 12.01 -13.78
CA ILE A 101 2.15 13.48 -13.65
C ILE A 101 1.84 14.08 -15.02
N GLY A 102 0.69 14.75 -15.14
CA GLY A 102 0.07 15.22 -16.37
C GLY A 102 0.79 16.32 -17.17
N GLU A 103 2.11 16.27 -17.27
CA GLU A 103 2.86 17.02 -18.26
C GLU A 103 3.08 16.14 -19.49
N SER A 104 2.62 16.66 -20.64
CA SER A 104 2.78 16.18 -22.02
C SER A 104 3.39 14.79 -22.17
N ILE A 105 2.52 13.84 -22.55
CA ILE A 105 2.79 12.66 -23.38
C ILE A 105 4.20 12.70 -23.96
N SER A 106 5.18 12.17 -23.22
CA SER A 106 6.33 11.60 -23.92
C SER A 106 5.74 10.32 -24.51
N SER A 107 5.48 10.33 -25.80
CA SER A 107 4.84 9.21 -26.51
C SER A 107 5.67 7.92 -26.49
N ASN A 108 6.81 7.92 -25.80
CA ASN A 108 7.75 6.83 -25.69
C ASN A 108 7.95 6.49 -24.22
N CYS A 109 7.13 5.57 -23.73
CA CYS A 109 7.42 4.77 -22.55
C CYS A 109 8.69 3.95 -22.81
N SER A 110 9.85 4.56 -22.60
CA SER A 110 11.12 4.07 -23.13
C SER A 110 11.78 2.98 -22.26
N ILE A 111 11.22 2.68 -21.08
CA ILE A 111 11.94 1.93 -20.03
C ILE A 111 11.04 0.87 -19.39
N ARG A 112 10.04 1.28 -18.60
CA ARG A 112 9.23 0.40 -17.75
C ARG A 112 7.90 0.08 -18.40
N LYS A 113 7.85 -1.03 -19.15
CA LYS A 113 6.62 -1.52 -19.76
C LYS A 113 5.97 -2.55 -18.86
N ASN A 114 4.98 -2.11 -18.10
CA ASN A 114 4.05 -2.99 -17.43
C ASN A 114 2.96 -3.42 -18.43
N THR A 115 3.27 -4.36 -19.32
CA THR A 115 2.39 -4.76 -20.44
C THR A 115 0.98 -5.19 -20.01
N HIS A 116 0.82 -5.61 -18.76
CA HIS A 116 -0.44 -6.03 -18.14
C HIS A 116 -1.22 -4.92 -17.43
N GLY A 117 -0.75 -3.66 -17.49
CA GLY A 117 -1.35 -2.54 -16.77
C GLY A 117 -2.71 -2.05 -17.30
N ILE A 118 -3.65 -1.78 -16.38
CA ILE A 118 -4.99 -1.19 -16.63
C ILE A 118 -5.04 0.32 -16.33
N ASP A 119 -4.07 0.83 -15.56
CA ASP A 119 -4.02 2.22 -15.09
C ASP A 119 -5.23 2.68 -14.26
N PHE A 120 -5.52 1.99 -13.15
CA PHE A 120 -6.53 2.49 -12.22
C PHE A 120 -6.14 3.81 -11.54
N ARG A 121 -4.83 4.11 -11.45
CA ARG A 121 -4.31 5.37 -10.90
C ARG A 121 -4.62 6.56 -11.79
N GLY A 122 -4.50 6.39 -13.10
CA GLY A 122 -4.73 7.43 -14.12
C GLY A 122 -6.14 7.45 -14.70
N THR A 123 -6.99 6.47 -14.39
CA THR A 123 -8.34 6.40 -14.94
C THR A 123 -9.42 6.74 -13.91
N PHE A 124 -10.43 7.52 -14.30
CA PHE A 124 -11.67 7.66 -13.54
C PHE A 124 -12.69 6.59 -13.95
N ILE A 125 -13.15 5.78 -12.99
CA ILE A 125 -14.07 4.68 -13.23
C ILE A 125 -15.37 4.94 -12.44
N ASP A 126 -16.45 5.27 -13.15
CA ASP A 126 -17.75 5.59 -12.54
C ASP A 126 -18.61 4.33 -12.27
N LYS A 127 -17.97 3.28 -11.76
CA LYS A 127 -18.62 2.04 -11.33
C LYS A 127 -17.76 1.36 -10.25
N PRO A 128 -18.36 0.68 -9.27
CA PRO A 128 -17.62 -0.05 -8.25
C PRO A 128 -17.01 -1.32 -8.83
N ILE A 129 -15.79 -1.65 -8.39
CA ILE A 129 -15.07 -2.87 -8.75
C ILE A 129 -14.65 -3.53 -7.45
N PHE A 130 -15.14 -4.74 -7.17
CA PHE A 130 -14.79 -5.49 -5.96
C PHE A 130 -13.96 -6.72 -6.33
N LEU A 131 -12.96 -7.00 -5.51
CA LEU A 131 -12.14 -8.19 -5.56
C LEU A 131 -12.65 -9.17 -4.49
N LEU A 132 -13.07 -10.35 -4.94
CA LEU A 132 -13.56 -11.42 -4.07
C LEU A 132 -12.41 -12.34 -3.69
N THR A 133 -12.15 -12.51 -2.40
CA THR A 133 -11.01 -13.29 -1.86
C THR A 133 -11.48 -14.53 -1.11
N ASN A 134 -12.69 -15.02 -1.42
CA ASN A 134 -13.23 -16.24 -0.82
C ASN A 134 -13.80 -17.11 -1.94
N GLN A 135 -13.04 -18.13 -2.33
CA GLN A 135 -13.39 -18.99 -3.46
C GLN A 135 -14.75 -19.67 -3.30
N THR A 136 -15.09 -20.11 -2.09
CA THR A 136 -16.38 -20.77 -1.81
C THR A 136 -17.56 -19.88 -2.19
N MET A 137 -17.48 -18.58 -1.88
CA MET A 137 -18.53 -17.63 -2.26
C MET A 137 -18.53 -17.31 -3.75
N VAL A 138 -17.36 -17.20 -4.36
CA VAL A 138 -17.26 -17.01 -5.82
C VAL A 138 -17.95 -18.16 -6.54
N ASP A 139 -17.69 -19.41 -6.13
CA ASP A 139 -18.28 -20.61 -6.73
C ASP A 139 -19.80 -20.65 -6.53
N GLU A 140 -20.29 -20.21 -5.37
CA GLU A 140 -21.72 -20.06 -5.13
C GLU A 140 -22.37 -19.00 -6.02
N PHE A 141 -21.76 -17.83 -6.17
CA PHE A 141 -22.23 -16.77 -7.07
C PHE A 141 -22.28 -17.25 -8.52
N ARG A 142 -21.24 -17.97 -8.99
CA ARG A 142 -21.24 -18.59 -10.32
C ARG A 142 -22.36 -19.59 -10.48
N LYS A 143 -22.54 -20.49 -9.51
CA LYS A 143 -23.60 -21.51 -9.53
C LYS A 143 -24.97 -20.85 -9.62
N LEU A 144 -25.25 -19.86 -8.77
CA LEU A 144 -26.53 -19.16 -8.76
C LEU A 144 -26.76 -18.38 -10.06
N SER A 145 -25.74 -17.67 -10.57
CA SER A 145 -25.82 -16.96 -11.85
C SER A 145 -26.19 -17.93 -12.98
N ARG A 146 -25.53 -19.08 -13.09
CA ARG A 146 -25.82 -20.09 -14.13
C ARG A 146 -27.24 -20.67 -14.01
N ILE A 147 -27.69 -20.97 -12.80
CA ILE A 147 -29.02 -21.56 -12.56
C ILE A 147 -30.13 -20.58 -12.95
N TYR A 148 -30.06 -19.33 -12.48
CA TYR A 148 -31.16 -18.37 -12.64
C TYR A 148 -31.06 -17.54 -13.92
N ASN A 149 -29.88 -17.45 -14.54
CA ASN A 149 -29.70 -16.59 -15.71
C ASN A 149 -29.52 -17.30 -17.05
N HIS A 150 -28.93 -18.50 -17.09
CA HIS A 150 -28.73 -19.23 -18.35
C HIS A 150 -29.79 -20.29 -18.61
N LYS A 151 -30.30 -20.93 -17.56
CA LYS A 151 -31.35 -21.93 -17.70
C LYS A 151 -32.71 -21.22 -17.63
N HIS A 152 -33.52 -21.30 -18.70
CA HIS A 152 -34.93 -20.86 -18.74
C HIS A 152 -35.85 -21.56 -17.70
N VAL A 153 -35.27 -22.31 -16.77
CA VAL A 153 -35.94 -23.17 -15.78
C VAL A 153 -36.82 -22.35 -14.82
N PHE A 154 -36.45 -21.10 -14.52
CA PHE A 154 -37.25 -20.22 -13.66
C PHE A 154 -37.67 -18.96 -14.42
N LYS A 155 -38.76 -19.06 -15.21
CA LYS A 155 -39.35 -17.91 -15.91
C LYS A 155 -39.67 -16.78 -14.92
N GLY A 156 -38.92 -15.67 -15.02
CA GLY A 156 -39.20 -14.43 -14.30
C GLY A 156 -38.59 -14.31 -12.91
N ARG A 157 -37.54 -15.07 -12.57
CA ARG A 157 -36.69 -14.80 -11.40
C ARG A 157 -35.24 -14.65 -11.83
N TYR A 158 -34.57 -13.65 -11.27
CA TYR A 158 -33.19 -13.33 -11.62
C TYR A 158 -32.37 -13.08 -10.36
N ILE A 159 -31.09 -13.45 -10.42
CA ILE A 159 -30.13 -13.05 -9.40
C ILE A 159 -29.56 -11.69 -9.70
N ASN A 160 -29.59 -10.81 -8.70
CA ASN A 160 -29.08 -9.46 -8.75
C ASN A 160 -28.01 -9.28 -7.68
N ALA A 161 -27.12 -8.33 -7.95
CA ALA A 161 -26.17 -7.84 -6.99
C ALA A 161 -26.42 -6.35 -6.74
N HIS A 162 -26.06 -5.89 -5.55
CA HIS A 162 -26.01 -4.50 -5.16
C HIS A 162 -24.64 -4.23 -4.57
N MET A 163 -23.92 -3.29 -5.18
CA MET A 163 -22.56 -2.91 -4.82
C MET A 163 -22.54 -1.45 -4.37
N LYS A 164 -22.12 -1.18 -3.14
CA LYS A 164 -22.01 0.16 -2.59
C LYS A 164 -20.57 0.39 -2.10
N SER A 165 -19.94 1.44 -2.60
CA SER A 165 -18.63 1.94 -2.19
C SER A 165 -18.54 3.43 -2.57
N TYR A 166 -19.47 4.22 -2.04
CA TYR A 166 -19.59 5.63 -2.41
C TYR A 166 -18.43 6.44 -1.84
N ALA A 167 -17.66 7.06 -2.72
CA ALA A 167 -16.52 7.89 -2.36
C ALA A 167 -16.96 9.35 -2.11
N TYR A 168 -16.69 9.87 -0.91
CA TYR A 168 -17.02 11.24 -0.51
C TYR A 168 -16.17 12.33 -1.18
N GLY A 169 -14.94 11.99 -1.55
CA GLY A 169 -14.02 12.84 -2.28
C GLY A 169 -14.55 13.10 -3.68
N ALA A 170 -14.65 14.39 -4.01
CA ALA A 170 -15.19 14.86 -5.29
C ALA A 170 -14.31 15.95 -5.90
N LYS A 171 -14.36 16.04 -7.23
CA LYS A 171 -13.70 17.04 -8.08
C LYS A 171 -12.16 16.95 -8.10
N ASN A 172 -11.48 17.27 -6.99
CA ASN A 172 -10.02 17.18 -6.88
C ASN A 172 -9.55 17.29 -5.41
N ALA A 173 -8.26 17.07 -5.17
CA ALA A 173 -7.63 17.11 -3.87
C ALA A 173 -7.80 18.46 -3.17
N GLN A 174 -7.68 19.58 -3.90
CA GLN A 174 -7.80 20.92 -3.33
C GLN A 174 -9.21 21.20 -2.80
N VAL A 175 -10.23 20.92 -3.60
CA VAL A 175 -11.63 21.10 -3.22
C VAL A 175 -11.98 20.16 -2.07
N CYS A 176 -11.52 18.91 -2.14
CA CYS A 176 -11.79 17.94 -1.10
C CYS A 176 -11.11 18.31 0.23
N SER A 177 -9.83 18.68 0.21
CA SER A 177 -9.08 19.15 1.39
C SER A 177 -9.74 20.39 2.00
N ARG A 178 -10.11 21.39 1.19
CA ARG A 178 -10.83 22.59 1.66
C ARG A 178 -12.15 22.24 2.35
N ARG A 179 -12.92 21.29 1.80
CA ARG A 179 -14.18 20.82 2.40
C ARG A 179 -13.97 19.99 3.67
N SER A 180 -12.81 19.33 3.80
CA SER A 180 -12.42 18.68 5.06
C SER A 180 -12.05 19.72 6.13
N LYS A 181 -11.35 20.81 5.77
CA LYS A 181 -10.90 21.86 6.72
C LYS A 181 -12.00 22.79 7.21
N SER A 182 -12.94 23.16 6.35
CA SER A 182 -14.05 24.07 6.69
C SER A 182 -14.93 23.56 7.85
N ASN A 183 -14.72 22.33 8.31
CA ASN A 183 -15.53 21.66 9.33
C ASN A 183 -14.80 21.42 10.67
N TYR A 184 -13.56 21.90 10.87
CA TYR A 184 -12.85 21.72 12.15
C TYR A 184 -13.62 22.30 13.35
N PHE A 185 -14.29 23.44 13.18
CA PHE A 185 -15.13 24.04 14.25
C PHE A 185 -16.38 23.21 14.57
N ALA A 186 -16.92 22.48 13.60
CA ALA A 186 -18.10 21.63 13.79
C ALA A 186 -17.74 20.23 14.33
N GLU A 187 -16.52 19.77 14.09
CA GLU A 187 -15.97 18.50 14.60
C GLU A 187 -15.86 18.45 16.13
N ALA A 188 -15.66 19.60 16.78
CA ALA A 188 -15.65 19.72 18.24
C ALA A 188 -17.05 19.57 18.87
N TYR A 189 -18.13 19.87 18.12
CA TYR A 189 -19.49 19.92 18.66
C TYR A 189 -20.40 18.77 18.20
N PHE A 190 -20.14 18.16 17.04
CA PHE A 190 -20.95 17.07 16.54
C PHE A 190 -20.06 15.88 16.15
N LYS A 191 -20.25 14.75 16.84
CA LYS A 191 -19.53 13.47 16.68
C LYS A 191 -19.52 12.86 15.26
N HIS A 192 -20.12 13.50 14.25
CA HIS A 192 -20.37 12.94 12.92
C HIS A 192 -19.90 13.81 11.75
N TYR A 193 -18.94 14.73 11.94
CA TYR A 193 -18.38 15.47 10.80
C TYR A 193 -17.30 14.66 10.07
N SER A 194 -17.62 14.25 8.84
CA SER A 194 -16.81 13.36 8.02
C SER A 194 -15.75 14.12 7.23
N ILE A 195 -14.48 13.93 7.61
CA ILE A 195 -13.33 14.18 6.75
C ILE A 195 -13.58 13.50 5.40
N LYS A 196 -13.49 14.25 4.30
CA LYS A 196 -13.89 13.78 2.96
C LYS A 196 -12.76 13.07 2.22
N CYS A 197 -11.52 13.43 2.50
CA CYS A 197 -10.32 12.79 2.01
C CYS A 197 -9.11 13.17 2.87
N ARG A 198 -8.01 12.44 2.72
CA ARG A 198 -6.72 12.69 3.39
C ARG A 198 -5.56 12.39 2.45
N SER A 199 -4.45 13.10 2.63
CA SER A 199 -3.16 12.70 2.05
C SER A 199 -2.60 11.51 2.85
N PRO A 200 -1.93 10.55 2.21
CA PRO A 200 -1.13 9.56 2.94
C PRO A 200 -0.01 10.28 3.70
N MET A 201 0.40 9.68 4.82
CA MET A 201 1.56 10.11 5.59
C MET A 201 2.84 9.60 4.92
N ILE A 202 3.90 10.40 4.96
CA ILE A 202 5.21 10.07 4.41
C ILE A 202 6.16 9.79 5.55
N ASN A 203 6.76 8.62 5.52
CA ASN A 203 7.60 8.07 6.55
C ASN A 203 8.97 7.75 5.95
N ILE A 204 10.01 8.30 6.55
CA ILE A 204 11.40 8.03 6.21
C ILE A 204 12.07 7.47 7.46
N VAL A 205 12.36 6.17 7.46
CA VAL A 205 13.20 5.52 8.47
C VAL A 205 14.62 5.59 7.97
N TRP A 206 15.54 6.00 8.83
CA TRP A 206 16.92 6.17 8.44
C TRP A 206 17.88 5.66 9.50
N SER A 207 19.08 5.31 9.06
CA SER A 207 20.22 5.08 9.92
C SER A 207 21.50 5.71 9.36
N ILE A 208 22.33 6.24 10.26
CA ILE A 208 23.66 6.79 9.97
C ILE A 208 24.71 5.97 10.73
N PHE A 209 25.74 5.49 10.04
CA PHE A 209 26.78 4.65 10.65
C PHE A 209 27.90 5.47 11.31
N ASN A 210 28.19 6.67 10.81
CA ASN A 210 29.17 7.60 11.39
C ASN A 210 28.50 8.91 11.83
N THR A 211 28.23 9.03 13.14
CA THR A 211 27.55 10.21 13.69
C THR A 211 28.48 11.40 13.87
N ILE A 212 28.47 12.29 12.88
CA ILE A 212 29.23 13.54 12.95
C ILE A 212 28.44 14.60 13.74
N SER A 213 29.05 15.14 14.79
CA SER A 213 28.47 16.24 15.58
C SER A 213 28.39 17.54 14.76
N VAL A 214 27.39 18.40 15.00
CA VAL A 214 27.28 19.77 14.44
C VAL A 214 28.54 20.61 14.68
N LYS A 215 29.32 20.30 15.72
CA LYS A 215 30.59 20.99 16.01
C LYS A 215 31.73 20.61 15.05
N LYS A 216 31.62 19.48 14.35
CA LYS A 216 32.61 18.99 13.38
C LYS A 216 32.13 19.27 11.96
N THR A 217 33.04 19.50 11.04
CA THR A 217 32.73 19.64 9.62
C THR A 217 32.65 18.25 8.98
N ARG A 218 31.64 18.04 8.14
CA ARG A 218 31.51 16.84 7.33
C ARG A 218 32.26 17.05 6.01
N PRO A 219 33.17 16.14 5.59
CA PRO A 219 33.88 16.33 4.32
C PRO A 219 32.94 16.23 3.12
N ALA A 220 33.31 16.90 2.02
CA ALA A 220 32.62 16.74 0.75
C ALA A 220 32.78 15.31 0.24
N LYS A 221 31.74 14.78 -0.44
CA LYS A 221 31.75 13.45 -1.06
C LYS A 221 32.15 12.33 -0.09
N SER A 222 31.71 12.41 1.17
CA SER A 222 32.02 11.42 2.21
C SER A 222 30.86 10.46 2.52
N VAL A 223 29.66 10.73 1.99
CA VAL A 223 28.44 9.99 2.34
C VAL A 223 27.94 9.13 1.19
N ILE A 224 27.74 7.84 1.46
CA ILE A 224 26.97 6.93 0.60
C ILE A 224 25.58 6.81 1.16
N VAL A 225 24.56 6.97 0.31
CA VAL A 225 23.16 6.75 0.70
C VAL A 225 22.64 5.51 -0.02
N LEU A 226 22.26 4.48 0.74
CA LEU A 226 21.54 3.32 0.23
C LEU A 226 20.08 3.47 0.63
N TYR A 227 19.16 3.31 -0.31
CA TYR A 227 17.74 3.37 0.00
C TYR A 227 16.90 2.33 -0.72
N THR A 228 15.78 1.97 -0.10
CA THR A 228 14.71 1.21 -0.73
C THR A 228 13.36 1.83 -0.38
N LYS A 229 12.38 1.59 -1.25
CA LYS A 229 10.99 1.85 -0.89
C LYS A 229 10.46 0.77 0.03
N PHE A 230 9.53 1.12 0.92
CA PHE A 230 8.76 0.15 1.70
C PHE A 230 7.26 0.27 1.52
N ASP A 231 6.78 1.14 0.63
CA ASP A 231 5.38 1.14 0.23
C ASP A 231 5.08 0.18 -0.90
N PHE A 232 3.85 -0.31 -0.92
CA PHE A 232 3.24 -1.04 -2.00
C PHE A 232 1.94 -0.34 -2.41
N TYR A 233 1.58 -0.40 -3.69
CA TYR A 233 0.32 0.13 -4.19
C TYR A 233 -0.60 -0.99 -4.66
N SER A 234 -1.85 -0.95 -4.20
CA SER A 234 -2.95 -1.66 -4.86
C SER A 234 -4.26 -0.90 -4.67
N VAL A 235 -5.12 -0.92 -5.70
CA VAL A 235 -6.47 -0.34 -5.59
C VAL A 235 -7.40 -1.15 -4.70
N PHE A 236 -7.11 -2.44 -4.54
CA PHE A 236 -7.94 -3.38 -3.79
C PHE A 236 -7.47 -3.57 -2.34
N GLN A 237 -6.32 -3.03 -1.95
CA GLN A 237 -5.81 -3.15 -0.57
C GLN A 237 -5.81 -4.60 -0.03
N PRO A 238 -5.23 -5.58 -0.74
CA PRO A 238 -5.14 -6.95 -0.22
C PRO A 238 -4.33 -7.00 1.08
N LYS A 239 -4.33 -8.14 1.78
CA LYS A 239 -3.55 -8.31 3.03
C LYS A 239 -2.13 -8.85 2.81
N ASN A 240 -1.82 -9.52 1.70
CA ASN A 240 -0.55 -10.25 1.51
C ASN A 240 0.11 -10.00 0.14
N ALA A 241 0.12 -8.77 -0.35
CA ALA A 241 0.75 -8.41 -1.62
C ALA A 241 1.96 -7.46 -1.44
N GLY A 242 2.71 -7.28 -2.52
CA GLY A 242 3.96 -6.52 -2.54
C GLY A 242 5.20 -7.37 -2.29
N ALA A 243 5.12 -8.68 -2.56
CA ALA A 243 6.24 -9.59 -2.42
C ALA A 243 7.44 -9.08 -3.22
N GLN A 244 7.36 -9.11 -4.54
CA GLN A 244 8.46 -8.70 -5.41
C GLN A 244 8.57 -7.18 -5.56
N SER A 245 7.47 -6.43 -5.48
CA SER A 245 7.50 -4.97 -5.66
C SER A 245 8.09 -4.20 -4.50
N THR A 246 8.09 -4.76 -3.28
CA THR A 246 8.47 -4.03 -2.07
C THR A 246 9.30 -4.87 -1.11
N ALA A 247 8.84 -6.08 -0.76
CA ALA A 247 9.47 -6.87 0.28
C ALA A 247 10.92 -7.24 -0.06
N PHE A 248 11.23 -7.60 -1.32
CA PHE A 248 12.61 -7.91 -1.70
C PHE A 248 13.60 -6.76 -1.46
N GLY A 249 13.22 -5.51 -1.77
CA GLY A 249 14.08 -4.34 -1.51
C GLY A 249 14.30 -4.10 -0.02
N VAL A 250 13.20 -4.15 0.76
CA VAL A 250 13.24 -4.00 2.22
C VAL A 250 14.06 -5.10 2.89
N VAL A 251 13.81 -6.36 2.54
CA VAL A 251 14.55 -7.52 3.06
C VAL A 251 16.02 -7.43 2.68
N THR A 252 16.34 -7.02 1.44
CA THR A 252 17.74 -6.84 1.01
C THR A 252 18.47 -5.83 1.87
N LEU A 253 17.87 -4.66 2.08
CA LEU A 253 18.53 -3.59 2.81
C LEU A 253 18.58 -3.85 4.33
N LEU A 254 17.57 -4.50 4.90
CA LEU A 254 17.60 -4.96 6.29
C LEU A 254 18.64 -6.07 6.49
N GLY A 255 18.70 -7.05 5.60
CA GLY A 255 19.72 -8.12 5.65
C GLY A 255 21.14 -7.58 5.50
N LEU A 256 21.34 -6.59 4.63
CA LEU A 256 22.60 -5.85 4.55
C LEU A 256 22.89 -5.10 5.85
N ALA A 257 21.93 -4.39 6.43
CA ALA A 257 22.11 -3.71 7.71
C ALA A 257 22.54 -4.68 8.82
N TRP A 258 21.94 -5.88 8.87
CA TRP A 258 22.34 -6.93 9.79
C TRP A 258 23.81 -7.34 9.61
N LEU A 259 24.25 -7.56 8.37
CA LEU A 259 25.65 -7.88 8.08
C LEU A 259 26.60 -6.75 8.52
N LEU A 260 26.25 -5.49 8.23
CA LEU A 260 27.03 -4.31 8.61
C LEU A 260 27.13 -4.15 10.13
N GLY A 261 26.06 -4.50 10.86
CA GLY A 261 26.07 -4.58 12.32
C GLY A 261 27.03 -5.65 12.85
N ARG A 262 27.10 -6.82 12.21
CA ARG A 262 28.00 -7.93 12.65
C ARG A 262 29.47 -7.64 12.48
N ILE A 263 29.84 -6.85 11.48
CA ILE A 263 31.22 -6.40 11.28
C ILE A 263 31.53 -5.12 12.06
N ASN A 264 30.60 -4.63 12.88
CA ASN A 264 30.69 -3.38 13.63
C ASN A 264 31.12 -2.19 12.74
N LEU A 265 30.53 -2.06 11.54
CA LEU A 265 30.94 -1.03 10.58
C LEU A 265 30.93 0.38 11.20
N SER A 266 29.98 0.69 12.08
CA SER A 266 29.93 1.99 12.76
C SER A 266 31.22 2.30 13.53
N GLN A 267 31.79 1.31 14.24
CA GLN A 267 33.06 1.49 14.95
C GLN A 267 34.22 1.75 13.97
N LEU A 268 34.26 1.00 12.87
CA LEU A 268 35.30 1.16 11.85
C LEU A 268 35.24 2.55 11.19
N LEU A 269 34.04 3.06 10.91
CA LEU A 269 33.87 4.38 10.30
C LEU A 269 34.09 5.53 11.28
N ILE A 270 33.73 5.36 12.56
CA ILE A 270 34.03 6.35 13.61
C ILE A 270 35.54 6.46 13.85
N ALA A 271 36.27 5.35 13.73
CA ALA A 271 37.73 5.31 13.87
C ALA A 271 38.47 5.80 12.61
N ASP A 272 37.79 5.91 11.46
CA ASP A 272 38.39 6.38 10.21
C ASP A 272 38.52 7.91 10.19
N ASP A 273 39.75 8.39 10.07
CA ASP A 273 40.07 9.83 10.00
C ASP A 273 39.43 10.53 8.78
N ASN A 274 39.05 9.77 7.74
CA ASN A 274 38.42 10.33 6.54
C ASN A 274 36.95 10.73 6.75
N ASN A 275 36.36 10.43 7.92
CA ASN A 275 34.95 10.74 8.24
C ASN A 275 33.97 10.30 7.14
N LYS A 276 34.23 9.15 6.52
CA LYS A 276 33.30 8.53 5.58
C LYS A 276 32.08 8.00 6.33
N ASP A 277 30.95 7.97 5.65
CA ASP A 277 29.68 7.62 6.25
C ASP A 277 28.79 6.82 5.30
N LEU A 278 27.97 5.98 5.89
CA LEU A 278 26.95 5.20 5.22
C LEU A 278 25.60 5.56 5.82
N VAL A 279 24.64 5.86 4.95
CA VAL A 279 23.26 6.11 5.33
C VAL A 279 22.38 5.04 4.72
N ILE A 280 21.57 4.39 5.54
CA ILE A 280 20.55 3.44 5.10
C ILE A 280 19.18 4.08 5.26
N LEU A 281 18.36 4.07 4.22
CA LEU A 281 17.03 4.68 4.20
C LEU A 281 15.95 3.72 3.76
N PHE A 282 14.83 3.75 4.46
CA PHE A 282 13.57 3.15 4.03
C PHE A 282 12.53 4.24 3.96
N MET A 283 11.90 4.41 2.80
CA MET A 283 10.87 5.45 2.64
C MET A 283 9.61 4.90 1.97
N ASN A 284 8.46 5.44 2.36
CA ASN A 284 7.23 5.26 1.58
C ASN A 284 7.05 6.45 0.62
N GLY A 285 5.95 6.47 -0.12
CA GLY A 285 5.66 7.56 -1.06
C GLY A 285 6.20 7.32 -2.46
N GLN A 286 6.90 6.21 -2.71
CA GLN A 286 7.50 5.92 -4.01
C GLN A 286 6.45 5.52 -5.04
N ASN A 287 5.44 4.75 -4.63
CA ASN A 287 4.30 4.45 -5.49
C ASN A 287 3.27 5.60 -5.54
N TRP A 288 3.54 6.69 -4.81
CA TRP A 288 2.70 7.91 -4.72
C TRP A 288 3.38 9.07 -5.44
N ASN A 289 3.72 8.89 -6.73
CA ASN A 289 4.47 9.87 -7.54
C ASN A 289 5.84 10.22 -6.96
N TYR A 290 6.56 9.25 -6.41
CA TYR A 290 7.91 9.49 -5.90
C TYR A 290 7.97 10.60 -4.85
N TYR A 291 6.86 10.81 -4.12
CA TYR A 291 6.78 11.91 -3.15
C TYR A 291 7.78 11.72 -1.99
N GLY A 292 8.13 10.47 -1.67
CA GLY A 292 9.14 10.17 -0.66
C GLY A 292 10.55 10.67 -1.04
N THR A 293 10.99 10.44 -2.28
CA THR A 293 12.30 10.92 -2.78
C THR A 293 12.29 12.44 -2.94
N TYR A 294 11.17 13.00 -3.42
CA TYR A 294 10.98 14.44 -3.50
C TYR A 294 11.15 15.10 -2.13
N GLU A 295 10.42 14.63 -1.12
CA GLU A 295 10.47 15.19 0.23
C GLU A 295 11.88 15.06 0.83
N LEU A 296 12.53 13.89 0.69
CA LEU A 296 13.91 13.72 1.13
C LEU A 296 14.86 14.70 0.45
N SER A 297 14.72 14.90 -0.86
CA SER A 297 15.56 15.83 -1.62
C SER A 297 15.37 17.28 -1.14
N GLN A 298 14.13 17.69 -0.88
CA GLN A 298 13.85 19.00 -0.27
C GLN A 298 14.47 19.12 1.13
N MET A 299 14.38 18.07 1.95
CA MET A 299 15.00 18.07 3.27
C MET A 299 16.53 18.21 3.22
N ILE A 300 17.19 17.60 2.25
CA ILE A 300 18.63 17.73 2.05
C ILE A 300 18.98 19.15 1.57
N LEU A 301 18.24 19.70 0.60
CA LEU A 301 18.44 21.08 0.11
C LEU A 301 18.24 22.13 1.20
N GLU A 302 17.25 21.93 2.06
CA GLU A 302 16.91 22.84 3.16
C GLU A 302 17.76 22.58 4.42
N LYS A 303 18.78 21.71 4.35
CA LYS A 303 19.68 21.36 5.46
C LYS A 303 18.92 20.84 6.69
N ARG A 304 17.79 20.17 6.46
CA ARG A 304 16.92 19.59 7.49
C ARG A 304 17.17 18.11 7.73
N PHE A 305 17.85 17.39 6.84
CA PHE A 305 18.15 15.97 7.00
C PHE A 305 19.53 15.74 7.64
N PRO A 306 19.69 14.84 8.62
CA PRO A 306 18.65 14.11 9.36
C PRO A 306 17.79 15.04 10.22
N TYR A 307 16.48 14.76 10.31
CA TYR A 307 15.50 15.68 10.91
C TYR A 307 15.78 15.99 12.38
N ARG A 308 15.91 17.28 12.69
CA ARG A 308 16.13 17.78 14.04
C ARG A 308 14.81 17.97 14.77
N ILE A 309 14.37 16.99 15.56
CA ILE A 309 13.23 17.18 16.46
C ILE A 309 13.64 18.15 17.58
N GLN A 310 13.23 19.42 17.47
CA GLN A 310 13.48 20.50 18.45
C GLN A 310 12.86 20.30 19.85
N LYS A 311 12.17 19.18 20.12
CA LYS A 311 11.36 19.01 21.34
C LYS A 311 12.12 18.53 22.58
N SER A 312 13.37 18.12 22.46
CA SER A 312 14.21 17.77 23.61
C SER A 312 15.34 18.78 23.69
N THR A 313 15.43 19.49 24.80
CA THR A 313 16.42 20.56 25.04
C THR A 313 17.88 20.09 24.99
N ASN A 314 18.16 18.78 24.89
CA ASN A 314 19.52 18.23 24.92
C ASN A 314 19.89 17.22 23.82
N HIS A 315 18.98 16.81 22.92
CA HIS A 315 19.27 15.72 21.98
C HIS A 315 18.89 16.07 20.54
N ASN A 316 19.91 16.45 19.76
CA ASN A 316 20.17 16.12 18.35
C ASN A 316 21.15 17.18 17.80
N ASN A 317 22.44 16.95 18.07
CA ASN A 317 23.56 17.71 17.52
C ASN A 317 24.20 16.93 16.36
N LEU A 318 23.41 16.32 15.47
CA LEU A 318 23.92 15.71 14.24
C LEU A 318 24.13 16.79 13.17
N HIS A 319 25.28 16.77 12.52
CA HIS A 319 25.56 17.64 11.39
C HIS A 319 24.59 17.32 10.24
N PRO A 320 23.91 18.32 9.65
CA PRO A 320 23.01 18.07 8.52
C PRO A 320 23.80 17.51 7.33
N ILE A 321 23.18 16.58 6.61
CA ILE A 321 23.68 16.07 5.34
C ILE A 321 23.17 17.02 4.25
N GLU A 322 24.10 17.50 3.43
CA GLU A 322 23.86 18.48 2.38
C GLU A 322 24.29 17.83 1.05
N PRO A 323 23.87 18.36 -0.11
CA PRO A 323 24.19 17.74 -1.40
C PRO A 323 25.69 17.52 -1.64
N GLU A 324 26.53 18.46 -1.17
CA GLU A 324 27.98 18.40 -1.31
C GLU A 324 28.64 17.27 -0.50
N HIS A 325 28.02 16.84 0.60
CA HIS A 325 28.50 15.73 1.41
C HIS A 325 28.24 14.38 0.76
N ILE A 326 27.21 14.28 -0.09
CA ILE A 326 26.77 13.03 -0.69
C ILE A 326 27.60 12.75 -1.94
N ASP A 327 28.22 11.58 -1.93
CA ASP A 327 29.02 11.08 -3.03
C ASP A 327 28.15 10.36 -4.06
N ILE A 328 27.38 9.38 -3.58
CA ILE A 328 26.48 8.56 -4.38
C ILE A 328 25.21 8.20 -3.61
N ILE A 329 24.09 8.17 -4.33
CA ILE A 329 22.82 7.61 -3.87
C ILE A 329 22.52 6.33 -4.66
N VAL A 330 22.25 5.24 -3.96
CA VAL A 330 21.97 3.92 -4.53
C VAL A 330 20.57 3.47 -4.14
N ASN A 331 19.69 3.35 -5.13
CA ASN A 331 18.38 2.72 -5.00
C ASN A 331 18.51 1.20 -5.13
N ILE A 332 17.96 0.47 -4.18
CA ILE A 332 17.85 -0.98 -4.20
C ILE A 332 16.37 -1.31 -4.37
N ASP A 333 15.98 -1.82 -5.53
CA ASP A 333 14.58 -2.19 -5.82
C ASP A 333 14.54 -3.56 -6.50
N GLN A 334 13.59 -4.41 -6.10
CA GLN A 334 13.32 -5.71 -6.73
C GLN A 334 14.58 -6.59 -6.94
N LEU A 335 15.57 -6.58 -6.04
CA LEU A 335 16.70 -7.50 -6.14
C LEU A 335 16.27 -8.94 -5.85
N GLY A 336 16.97 -9.95 -6.35
CA GLY A 336 16.68 -11.36 -6.09
C GLY A 336 15.55 -12.06 -6.88
N ILE A 337 14.79 -11.39 -7.76
CA ILE A 337 13.73 -12.08 -8.55
C ILE A 337 14.33 -13.12 -9.51
N THR A 338 15.41 -12.75 -10.21
CA THR A 338 16.15 -13.65 -11.10
C THR A 338 17.48 -14.05 -10.46
N GLN A 339 17.94 -15.28 -10.69
CA GLN A 339 19.15 -15.80 -10.05
C GLN A 339 20.46 -15.31 -10.70
N ASN A 340 20.45 -14.97 -12.00
CA ASN A 340 21.70 -14.91 -12.78
C ASN A 340 22.06 -13.52 -13.33
N SER A 341 21.13 -12.57 -13.32
CA SER A 341 21.31 -11.23 -13.87
C SER A 341 21.05 -10.16 -12.84
N THR A 342 21.84 -9.09 -12.92
CA THR A 342 21.61 -7.83 -12.21
C THR A 342 21.66 -6.74 -13.24
N PHE A 343 20.70 -5.85 -13.21
CA PHE A 343 20.67 -4.68 -14.06
C PHE A 343 20.90 -3.45 -13.21
N ILE A 344 21.67 -2.53 -13.75
CA ILE A 344 22.05 -1.31 -13.05
C ILE A 344 21.81 -0.13 -13.97
N LEU A 345 20.98 0.80 -13.50
CA LEU A 345 20.87 2.13 -14.08
C LEU A 345 21.80 3.08 -13.39
N TYR A 346 22.56 3.85 -14.17
CA TYR A 346 23.53 4.80 -13.65
C TYR A 346 23.48 6.11 -14.43
N ASP A 347 23.72 7.22 -13.75
CA ASP A 347 23.85 8.53 -14.41
C ASP A 347 25.25 8.70 -15.00
N ASN A 348 26.27 8.40 -14.19
CA ASN A 348 27.68 8.47 -14.49
C ASN A 348 28.37 7.22 -13.94
N ILE A 349 29.45 6.79 -14.59
CA ILE A 349 30.23 5.65 -14.10
C ILE A 349 30.93 6.08 -12.81
N HIS A 350 30.44 5.57 -11.69
CA HIS A 350 30.96 5.86 -10.36
C HIS A 350 31.89 4.73 -9.87
N PRO A 351 32.95 5.01 -9.08
CA PRO A 351 33.85 3.95 -8.60
C PRO A 351 33.13 2.87 -7.78
N PHE A 352 32.04 3.23 -7.09
CA PHE A 352 31.17 2.26 -6.40
C PHE A 352 30.57 1.21 -7.35
N LEU A 353 30.16 1.64 -8.55
CA LEU A 353 29.58 0.74 -9.55
C LEU A 353 30.63 -0.24 -10.10
N GLU A 354 31.81 0.25 -10.42
CA GLU A 354 32.91 -0.63 -10.89
C GLU A 354 33.27 -1.67 -9.83
N LYS A 355 33.30 -1.27 -8.56
CA LYS A 355 33.49 -2.21 -7.44
C LYS A 355 32.36 -3.22 -7.31
N TYR A 356 31.11 -2.80 -7.46
CA TYR A 356 29.98 -3.72 -7.46
C TYR A 356 30.07 -4.75 -8.58
N LYS A 357 30.43 -4.30 -9.79
CA LYS A 357 30.62 -5.18 -10.95
C LYS A 357 31.76 -6.18 -10.76
N GLU A 358 32.86 -5.75 -10.14
CA GLU A 358 34.02 -6.60 -9.84
C GLU A 358 33.67 -7.73 -8.85
N VAL A 359 32.88 -7.44 -7.83
CA VAL A 359 32.61 -8.38 -6.72
C VAL A 359 31.30 -9.17 -6.88
N SER A 360 30.43 -8.76 -7.80
CA SER A 360 29.15 -9.42 -8.03
C SER A 360 29.35 -10.82 -8.63
N SER A 361 28.66 -11.80 -8.06
CA SER A 361 28.59 -13.15 -8.62
C SER A 361 27.70 -13.25 -9.87
N ASN A 362 26.88 -12.22 -10.12
CA ASN A 362 25.86 -12.25 -11.15
C ASN A 362 26.31 -11.49 -12.40
N THR A 363 25.70 -11.80 -13.53
CA THR A 363 25.94 -11.05 -14.76
C THR A 363 25.38 -9.64 -14.60
N VAL A 364 26.26 -8.64 -14.50
CA VAL A 364 25.87 -7.24 -14.34
C VAL A 364 25.71 -6.57 -15.70
N THR A 365 24.49 -6.17 -16.02
CA THR A 365 24.17 -5.38 -17.22
C THR A 365 24.05 -3.91 -16.83
N LEU A 366 24.80 -3.06 -17.50
CA LEU A 366 24.85 -1.62 -17.24
C LEU A 366 24.04 -0.87 -18.29
N GLU A 367 23.19 0.06 -17.85
CA GLU A 367 22.42 0.92 -18.75
C GLU A 367 22.43 2.38 -18.25
N PRO A 368 22.82 3.36 -19.09
CA PRO A 368 22.87 4.76 -18.66
C PRO A 368 21.47 5.39 -18.59
N ILE A 369 21.24 6.20 -17.56
CA ILE A 369 20.00 6.98 -17.33
C ILE A 369 19.81 8.06 -18.40
N SER A 370 20.88 8.58 -19.00
CA SER A 370 20.78 9.63 -20.03
C SER A 370 19.94 9.24 -21.26
N ASN A 371 19.81 7.93 -21.52
CA ASN A 371 18.96 7.41 -22.58
C ASN A 371 17.47 7.30 -22.18
N ARG A 372 17.14 7.54 -20.90
CA ARG A 372 15.99 6.96 -20.22
C ARG A 372 15.61 7.76 -18.95
N LEU A 373 14.54 8.56 -19.02
CA LEU A 373 14.05 9.36 -17.89
C LEU A 373 13.48 8.46 -16.76
N VAL A 374 14.22 8.24 -15.66
CA VAL A 374 13.73 7.50 -14.47
C VAL A 374 13.36 8.46 -13.35
N ARG A 375 12.06 8.62 -13.10
CA ARG A 375 11.57 9.68 -12.19
C ARG A 375 12.00 9.53 -10.73
N SER A 376 12.14 8.31 -10.22
CA SER A 376 12.61 8.10 -8.83
C SER A 376 14.00 8.68 -8.57
N LEU A 377 14.84 8.77 -9.61
CA LEU A 377 16.20 9.29 -9.53
C LEU A 377 16.26 10.76 -9.94
N ASN A 378 15.30 11.23 -10.76
CA ASN A 378 15.22 12.64 -11.17
C ASN A 378 15.11 13.62 -10.00
N ASP A 379 14.42 13.26 -8.92
CA ASP A 379 14.36 14.15 -7.75
C ASP A 379 15.76 14.38 -7.14
N PHE A 380 16.65 13.40 -7.24
CA PHE A 380 18.05 13.54 -6.84
C PHE A 380 18.93 14.21 -7.89
N HIS A 381 18.54 14.23 -9.18
CA HIS A 381 19.23 15.05 -10.17
C HIS A 381 19.15 16.55 -9.85
N LEU A 382 18.11 17.00 -9.13
CA LEU A 382 18.05 18.36 -8.60
C LEU A 382 19.20 18.68 -7.62
N LEU A 383 19.79 17.64 -7.02
CA LEU A 383 20.92 17.76 -6.10
C LEU A 383 22.29 17.74 -6.80
N ASN A 384 22.34 17.42 -8.10
CA ASN A 384 23.58 17.22 -8.86
C ASN A 384 24.52 16.17 -8.21
N ILE A 385 23.96 15.03 -7.80
CA ILE A 385 24.66 13.90 -7.16
C ILE A 385 24.64 12.69 -8.09
N SER A 386 25.69 11.85 -8.03
CA SER A 386 25.72 10.57 -8.72
C SER A 386 24.62 9.64 -8.20
N THR A 387 23.85 9.03 -9.10
CA THR A 387 22.72 8.17 -8.73
C THR A 387 22.78 6.84 -9.44
N LEU A 388 22.55 5.77 -8.67
CA LEU A 388 22.51 4.40 -9.13
C LEU A 388 21.17 3.77 -8.75
N ALA A 389 20.62 2.91 -9.60
CA ALA A 389 19.59 1.96 -9.21
C ALA A 389 20.03 0.55 -9.57
N ILE A 390 19.91 -0.38 -8.62
CA ILE A 390 20.28 -1.80 -8.79
C ILE A 390 19.00 -2.65 -8.66
N PHE A 391 18.74 -3.50 -9.65
CA PHE A 391 17.54 -4.31 -9.78
C PHE A 391 17.84 -5.64 -10.50
N THR A 392 16.94 -6.62 -10.48
CA THR A 392 17.24 -7.95 -11.08
C THR A 392 16.90 -8.13 -12.55
N ASP A 393 15.95 -7.38 -13.09
CA ASP A 393 15.49 -7.60 -14.46
C ASP A 393 15.43 -6.31 -15.27
N ALA A 394 15.69 -6.39 -16.57
CA ALA A 394 15.48 -5.29 -17.49
C ALA A 394 14.03 -4.80 -17.34
N TYR A 395 13.84 -3.48 -17.34
CA TYR A 395 12.56 -2.83 -17.07
C TYR A 395 11.37 -3.26 -17.97
N GLU A 396 11.62 -3.99 -19.07
CA GLU A 396 10.59 -4.58 -19.93
C GLU A 396 10.04 -5.94 -19.44
N TYR A 397 10.75 -6.63 -18.53
CA TYR A 397 10.43 -7.98 -18.04
C TYR A 397 10.23 -8.06 -16.52
N MET A 398 9.98 -6.92 -15.88
CA MET A 398 9.73 -6.83 -14.44
C MET A 398 8.60 -7.74 -13.97
N ASN A 399 8.60 -8.01 -12.65
CA ASN A 399 7.52 -8.64 -11.89
C ASN A 399 6.19 -8.55 -12.64
N PRO A 400 5.66 -9.67 -13.20
CA PRO A 400 4.43 -9.64 -13.98
C PRO A 400 3.27 -9.08 -13.16
N PHE A 401 3.32 -9.20 -11.84
CA PHE A 401 2.33 -8.70 -10.91
C PHE A 401 2.73 -7.35 -10.28
N PHE A 402 3.54 -6.53 -10.94
CA PHE A 402 4.04 -5.27 -10.40
C PHE A 402 2.92 -4.41 -9.80
N ASN A 403 3.02 -4.13 -8.49
CA ASN A 403 2.01 -3.38 -7.74
C ASN A 403 0.56 -3.85 -8.01
N SER A 404 0.38 -5.18 -8.06
CA SER A 404 -0.91 -5.85 -8.22
C SER A 404 -1.24 -6.64 -6.98
N TYR A 405 -2.52 -6.83 -6.68
CA TYR A 405 -2.96 -7.68 -5.59
C TYR A 405 -2.45 -9.12 -5.67
N GLN A 406 -2.03 -9.53 -6.87
CA GLN A 406 -1.45 -10.83 -7.16
C GLN A 406 0.04 -10.93 -6.82
N ASP A 407 0.71 -9.82 -6.45
CA ASP A 407 2.13 -9.79 -6.08
C ASP A 407 2.40 -10.46 -4.72
N THR A 408 2.20 -11.77 -4.66
CA THR A 408 2.24 -12.58 -3.44
C THR A 408 3.44 -13.53 -3.46
N LEU A 409 3.73 -14.17 -2.33
CA LEU A 409 4.78 -15.21 -2.23
C LEU A 409 4.58 -16.40 -3.16
N ILE A 410 3.35 -16.66 -3.63
CA ILE A 410 3.06 -17.82 -4.50
C ILE A 410 3.87 -17.75 -5.80
N HIS A 411 4.23 -16.55 -6.24
CA HIS A 411 5.02 -16.32 -7.46
C HIS A 411 6.52 -16.14 -7.19
N VAL A 412 6.96 -16.40 -5.95
CA VAL A 412 8.35 -16.31 -5.53
C VAL A 412 8.89 -17.72 -5.33
N ASN A 413 9.70 -18.19 -6.28
CA ASN A 413 10.19 -19.56 -6.28
C ASN A 413 11.46 -19.77 -5.43
N ASN A 414 12.24 -18.72 -5.18
CA ASN A 414 13.46 -18.79 -4.36
C ASN A 414 13.99 -17.38 -4.01
N TYR A 415 14.43 -17.16 -2.76
CA TYR A 415 15.09 -15.93 -2.30
C TYR A 415 16.58 -16.14 -1.94
N THR A 416 17.18 -17.30 -2.25
CA THR A 416 18.63 -17.53 -2.04
C THR A 416 19.51 -16.57 -2.85
N SER A 417 19.00 -16.03 -3.95
CA SER A 417 19.69 -15.01 -4.75
C SER A 417 19.93 -13.72 -3.96
N LEU A 418 19.06 -13.34 -3.00
CA LEU A 418 19.27 -12.12 -2.21
C LEU A 418 20.55 -12.20 -1.38
N GLU A 419 20.89 -13.37 -0.86
CA GLU A 419 22.10 -13.59 -0.07
C GLU A 419 23.33 -13.11 -0.84
N ASN A 420 23.45 -13.55 -2.10
CA ASN A 420 24.56 -13.17 -2.99
C ASN A 420 24.59 -11.66 -3.26
N HIS A 421 23.42 -11.03 -3.44
CA HIS A 421 23.34 -9.58 -3.64
C HIS A 421 23.76 -8.82 -2.38
N MET A 422 23.34 -9.25 -1.19
CA MET A 422 23.74 -8.63 0.08
C MET A 422 25.25 -8.75 0.29
N TYR A 423 25.85 -9.91 0.00
CA TYR A 423 27.30 -10.07 0.07
C TYR A 423 28.05 -9.22 -0.95
N SER A 424 27.52 -9.09 -2.16
CA SER A 424 28.11 -8.23 -3.19
C SER A 424 28.06 -6.76 -2.76
N LEU A 425 26.94 -6.30 -2.20
CA LEU A 425 26.80 -4.95 -1.64
C LEU A 425 27.77 -4.73 -0.47
N LEU A 426 27.86 -5.67 0.47
CA LEU A 426 28.79 -5.60 1.59
C LEU A 426 30.25 -5.47 1.10
N LYS A 427 30.68 -6.34 0.19
CA LYS A 427 32.03 -6.29 -0.40
C LYS A 427 32.30 -4.97 -1.12
N THR A 428 31.31 -4.45 -1.83
CA THR A 428 31.40 -3.16 -2.50
C THR A 428 31.63 -2.05 -1.49
N ILE A 429 30.83 -1.99 -0.42
CA ILE A 429 30.95 -0.97 0.64
C ILE A 429 32.32 -1.05 1.33
N CYS A 430 32.73 -2.25 1.75
CA CYS A 430 34.03 -2.48 2.38
C CYS A 430 35.19 -2.02 1.47
N SER A 431 35.15 -2.42 0.19
CA SER A 431 36.18 -2.04 -0.78
C SER A 431 36.16 -0.55 -1.07
N TYR A 432 34.99 0.08 -1.14
CA TYR A 432 34.84 1.50 -1.41
C TYR A 432 35.40 2.38 -0.28
N PHE A 433 35.19 1.94 0.96
CA PHE A 433 35.73 2.61 2.14
C PHE A 433 37.20 2.28 2.40
N ASN A 434 37.82 1.37 1.64
CA ASN A 434 39.17 0.85 1.89
C ASN A 434 39.32 0.23 3.29
N LEU A 435 38.30 -0.52 3.72
CA LEU A 435 38.28 -1.22 5.01
C LEU A 435 38.50 -2.73 4.79
N PRO A 436 39.75 -3.22 4.69
CA PRO A 436 40.01 -4.64 4.43
C PRO A 436 39.54 -5.54 5.57
N GLU A 437 39.54 -5.05 6.81
CA GLU A 437 39.09 -5.76 8.01
C GLU A 437 37.60 -6.14 7.96
N CYS A 438 36.82 -5.39 7.17
CA CYS A 438 35.38 -5.55 6.96
C CYS A 438 35.00 -6.92 6.36
N LEU A 439 35.93 -7.61 5.67
CA LEU A 439 35.66 -8.87 4.96
C LEU A 439 36.19 -10.13 5.64
N ASN A 440 37.07 -10.00 6.64
CA ASN A 440 37.74 -11.14 7.25
C ASN A 440 36.84 -12.01 8.15
N ASN A 441 35.61 -11.54 8.44
CA ASN A 441 34.75 -12.10 9.50
C ASN A 441 33.47 -12.80 9.02
N LEU A 442 33.30 -13.10 7.72
CA LEU A 442 32.09 -13.76 7.23
C LEU A 442 32.19 -15.29 7.31
N SER A 443 31.96 -15.85 8.50
CA SER A 443 31.90 -17.30 8.72
C SER A 443 30.69 -17.95 8.01
N ILE A 444 30.74 -19.26 7.80
CA ILE A 444 29.60 -20.04 7.27
C ILE A 444 28.36 -19.87 8.16
N GLU A 445 28.55 -19.82 9.48
CA GLU A 445 27.48 -19.60 10.46
C GLU A 445 26.74 -18.26 10.23
N ILE A 446 27.45 -17.20 9.83
CA ILE A 446 26.82 -15.91 9.51
C ILE A 446 25.97 -16.01 8.25
N LYS A 447 26.39 -16.81 7.27
CA LYS A 447 25.61 -17.05 6.04
C LYS A 447 24.31 -17.79 6.36
N ASP A 448 24.41 -18.89 7.10
CA ASP A 448 23.25 -19.68 7.49
C ASP A 448 22.27 -18.83 8.32
N ALA A 449 22.79 -18.07 9.29
CA ALA A 449 21.96 -17.21 10.12
C ALA A 449 21.37 -16.01 9.35
N LEU A 450 22.00 -15.55 8.27
CA LEU A 450 21.42 -14.56 7.37
C LEU A 450 20.23 -15.15 6.61
N ASN A 451 20.38 -16.37 6.06
CA ASN A 451 19.31 -17.05 5.34
C ASN A 451 18.07 -17.30 6.21
N ASP A 452 18.27 -17.73 7.46
CA ASP A 452 17.18 -17.88 8.43
C ASP A 452 16.43 -16.57 8.66
N ARG A 453 17.16 -15.44 8.72
CA ARG A 453 16.56 -14.11 8.88
C ARG A 453 15.86 -13.62 7.64
N ILE A 454 16.38 -13.89 6.45
CA ILE A 454 15.73 -13.57 5.18
C ILE A 454 14.36 -14.27 5.13
N GLN A 455 14.32 -15.57 5.41
CA GLN A 455 13.08 -16.34 5.46
C GLN A 455 12.13 -15.80 6.54
N ALA A 456 12.63 -15.54 7.75
CA ALA A 456 11.82 -15.00 8.83
C ALA A 456 11.22 -13.62 8.49
N LEU A 457 11.99 -12.75 7.81
CA LEU A 457 11.49 -11.46 7.34
C LEU A 457 10.37 -11.66 6.31
N PHE A 458 10.55 -12.51 5.29
CA PHE A 458 9.50 -12.78 4.30
C PHE A 458 8.23 -13.37 4.93
N ASP A 459 8.35 -14.29 5.87
CA ASP A 459 7.21 -14.85 6.60
C ASP A 459 6.48 -13.79 7.42
N CYS A 460 7.23 -12.92 8.10
CA CYS A 460 6.65 -11.80 8.86
C CYS A 460 5.92 -10.83 7.93
N PHE A 461 6.55 -10.50 6.81
CA PHE A 461 6.15 -9.46 5.89
C PHE A 461 4.98 -9.84 4.97
N LEU A 462 4.85 -11.11 4.62
CA LEU A 462 3.89 -11.56 3.60
C LEU A 462 2.92 -12.64 4.10
N GLN A 463 3.21 -13.29 5.23
CA GLN A 463 2.32 -14.30 5.84
C GLN A 463 1.81 -13.88 7.22
N SER A 464 2.19 -12.68 7.70
CA SER A 464 1.92 -12.21 9.06
C SER A 464 2.45 -13.16 10.16
N ASN A 465 3.35 -14.08 9.82
CA ASN A 465 3.98 -14.99 10.76
C ASN A 465 5.35 -14.45 11.16
N CYS A 466 5.34 -13.48 12.05
CA CYS A 466 6.59 -12.88 12.51
C CYS A 466 7.35 -13.74 13.52
N SER A 467 6.81 -14.89 13.97
CA SER A 467 7.24 -15.60 15.20
C SER A 467 8.75 -15.82 15.32
N ASN A 468 9.44 -16.09 14.22
CA ASN A 468 10.89 -16.28 14.18
C ASN A 468 11.67 -14.96 14.34
N VAL A 469 11.21 -13.89 13.69
CA VAL A 469 11.70 -12.51 13.93
C VAL A 469 11.40 -12.10 15.38
N ILE A 470 10.23 -12.49 15.89
CA ILE A 470 9.79 -12.23 17.27
C ILE A 470 10.68 -12.97 18.27
N THR A 471 11.11 -14.20 18.03
CA THR A 471 11.94 -14.94 19.00
C THR A 471 13.29 -14.30 19.25
N GLU A 472 13.91 -13.69 18.23
CA GLU A 472 15.09 -12.84 18.43
C GLU A 472 14.71 -11.53 19.14
N ALA A 473 13.56 -10.95 18.79
CA ALA A 473 13.05 -9.71 19.39
C ALA A 473 12.40 -9.89 20.79
N LYS A 474 12.14 -11.11 21.26
CA LYS A 474 11.49 -11.43 22.54
C LYS A 474 12.38 -11.24 23.74
N LEU A 475 13.68 -11.09 23.51
CA LEU A 475 14.58 -10.52 24.51
C LEU A 475 14.22 -9.05 24.80
N PHE A 476 13.42 -8.38 23.96
CA PHE A 476 13.20 -6.93 23.94
C PHE A 476 11.75 -6.52 24.28
N HIS A 477 11.59 -5.28 24.76
CA HIS A 477 10.34 -4.67 25.25
C HIS A 477 9.22 -4.48 24.20
N PHE A 478 9.38 -5.02 22.99
CA PHE A 478 8.49 -4.77 21.87
C PHE A 478 7.28 -5.71 21.81
N GLU A 479 7.03 -6.53 22.83
CA GLU A 479 5.97 -7.54 22.83
C GLU A 479 4.59 -6.95 22.48
N GLU A 480 4.30 -5.71 22.88
CA GLU A 480 3.05 -5.01 22.52
C GLU A 480 3.00 -4.62 21.03
N ALA A 481 4.09 -4.07 20.49
CA ALA A 481 4.21 -3.78 19.05
C ALA A 481 4.17 -5.06 18.19
N LEU A 482 4.75 -6.14 18.71
CA LEU A 482 4.81 -7.49 18.14
C LEU A 482 3.47 -8.22 18.19
N ASN A 483 2.68 -8.04 19.25
CA ASN A 483 1.32 -8.56 19.32
C ASN A 483 0.39 -7.80 18.37
N ASN A 484 0.58 -6.49 18.20
CA ASN A 484 -0.11 -5.71 17.18
C ASN A 484 0.26 -6.16 15.73
N MET A 485 1.48 -6.68 15.50
CA MET A 485 1.87 -7.23 14.18
C MET A 485 1.02 -8.43 13.77
N LYS A 486 0.78 -9.38 14.70
CA LYS A 486 0.08 -10.64 14.41
C LYS A 486 -1.34 -10.42 13.89
N GLU A 487 -1.98 -9.31 14.27
CA GLU A 487 -3.38 -9.04 13.92
C GLU A 487 -3.54 -8.15 12.67
N SER A 488 -2.50 -7.45 12.20
CA SER A 488 -2.69 -6.34 11.27
C SER A 488 -1.57 -6.02 10.26
N PHE A 489 -0.39 -6.66 10.34
CA PHE A 489 0.73 -6.24 9.51
C PHE A 489 0.65 -6.74 8.06
N SER A 490 0.74 -5.79 7.14
CA SER A 490 0.97 -5.99 5.72
C SER A 490 1.66 -4.75 5.14
N PHE A 491 2.47 -4.88 4.09
CA PHE A 491 3.05 -3.74 3.33
C PHE A 491 2.00 -2.83 2.69
N LEU A 492 0.73 -3.21 2.86
CA LEU A 492 -0.41 -2.68 2.16
C LEU A 492 -1.04 -1.55 2.94
N GLN A 493 -1.53 -0.56 2.20
CA GLN A 493 -2.57 0.32 2.70
C GLN A 493 -3.76 -0.55 3.13
N PRO A 494 -4.23 -0.49 4.38
CA PRO A 494 -5.28 -1.41 4.77
C PRO A 494 -6.67 -0.81 4.56
N ILE A 495 -7.61 -1.75 4.46
CA ILE A 495 -9.05 -1.60 4.20
C ILE A 495 -9.68 -0.57 5.14
N LEU A 496 -10.23 0.49 4.57
CA LEU A 496 -10.94 1.53 5.31
C LEU A 496 -12.31 1.02 5.80
N HIS A 497 -12.42 0.59 7.06
CA HIS A 497 -13.71 0.55 7.76
C HIS A 497 -13.96 1.86 8.52
N GLN A 498 -15.21 2.34 8.44
CA GLN A 498 -15.63 3.72 8.73
C GLN A 498 -15.38 4.17 10.19
N SER A 499 -15.29 3.26 11.15
CA SER A 499 -15.03 3.58 12.57
C SER A 499 -13.59 4.02 12.85
N ASP A 500 -12.61 3.59 12.03
CA ASP A 500 -11.20 3.69 12.40
C ASP A 500 -10.36 4.57 11.46
N VAL A 501 -10.90 5.02 10.32
CA VAL A 501 -10.22 5.91 9.35
C VAL A 501 -9.54 7.12 10.02
N LYS A 502 -10.14 7.65 11.11
CA LYS A 502 -9.61 8.79 11.86
C LYS A 502 -8.28 8.47 12.59
N LYS A 503 -8.15 7.28 13.17
CA LYS A 503 -6.98 6.80 13.95
C LYS A 503 -5.97 6.02 13.06
N TYR A 504 -6.44 5.46 11.95
CA TYR A 504 -5.76 4.35 11.28
C TYR A 504 -4.80 4.73 10.14
N ILE A 505 -5.11 5.75 9.33
CA ILE A 505 -4.23 6.16 8.20
C ILE A 505 -2.84 6.61 8.70
N ASN A 506 -2.77 7.21 9.89
CA ASN A 506 -1.50 7.60 10.50
C ASN A 506 -0.83 6.40 11.18
N ASN A 507 -1.59 5.53 11.84
CA ASN A 507 -1.03 4.43 12.61
C ASN A 507 -0.38 3.35 11.73
N HIS A 508 -0.85 3.07 10.50
CA HIS A 508 -0.33 1.94 9.71
C HIS A 508 1.04 2.17 9.08
N PHE A 509 1.22 3.29 8.37
CA PHE A 509 2.56 3.67 7.89
C PHE A 509 3.49 3.84 9.08
N PHE A 510 2.98 4.38 10.20
CA PHE A 510 3.70 4.45 11.46
C PHE A 510 4.10 3.07 11.98
N TYR A 511 3.24 2.05 11.88
CA TYR A 511 3.57 0.68 12.27
C TYR A 511 4.66 0.09 11.37
N ALA A 512 4.50 0.13 10.04
CA ALA A 512 5.54 -0.36 9.12
C ALA A 512 6.89 0.35 9.31
N SER A 513 6.88 1.67 9.44
CA SER A 513 8.09 2.42 9.74
C SER A 513 8.64 2.13 11.13
N SER A 514 7.79 1.95 12.14
CA SER A 514 8.20 1.56 13.50
C SER A 514 8.84 0.17 13.49
N TYR A 515 8.30 -0.79 12.74
CA TYR A 515 8.88 -2.13 12.66
C TYR A 515 10.23 -2.13 11.96
N ILE A 516 10.33 -1.45 10.81
CA ILE A 516 11.61 -1.28 10.12
C ILE A 516 12.61 -0.57 11.05
N HIS A 517 12.18 0.48 11.75
CA HIS A 517 12.99 1.21 12.72
C HIS A 517 13.51 0.28 13.83
N ASP A 518 12.63 -0.50 14.46
CA ASP A 518 12.99 -1.34 15.60
C ASP A 518 13.89 -2.52 15.18
N ILE A 519 13.63 -3.13 14.01
CA ILE A 519 14.50 -4.16 13.43
C ILE A 519 15.87 -3.56 13.12
N LEU A 520 15.90 -2.43 12.42
CA LEU A 520 17.13 -1.76 12.01
C LEU A 520 17.97 -1.38 13.22
N LEU A 521 17.37 -0.73 14.21
CA LEU A 521 18.01 -0.38 15.49
C LEU A 521 18.58 -1.63 16.17
N ASN A 522 17.80 -2.69 16.32
CA ASN A 522 18.28 -3.91 16.98
C ASN A 522 19.47 -4.52 16.24
N TRP A 523 19.48 -4.47 14.91
CA TRP A 523 20.50 -5.13 14.10
C TRP A 523 21.80 -4.37 13.98
N ILE A 524 21.77 -3.04 14.04
CA ILE A 524 22.97 -2.22 13.87
C ILE A 524 23.45 -1.54 15.15
N ALA A 525 22.59 -1.40 16.17
CA ALA A 525 22.96 -0.69 17.39
C ALA A 525 24.13 -1.40 18.08
N MET A 526 25.05 -0.58 18.54
CA MET A 526 26.10 -1.01 19.43
C MET A 526 25.49 -1.36 20.78
N ARG A 527 26.03 -2.39 21.43
CA ARG A 527 25.47 -2.95 22.65
C ARG A 527 26.46 -2.85 23.79
N ASN A 528 25.99 -2.36 24.93
CA ASN A 528 26.71 -2.47 26.19
C ASN A 528 25.83 -3.23 27.19
N THR A 529 26.27 -4.43 27.56
CA THR A 529 25.55 -5.34 28.47
C THR A 529 26.02 -5.16 29.90
N ASN A 530 25.18 -5.53 30.87
CA ASN A 530 25.47 -5.43 32.31
C ASN A 530 25.67 -3.99 32.78
N ILE A 531 24.93 -3.05 32.19
CA ILE A 531 24.91 -1.67 32.66
C ILE A 531 23.54 -1.32 33.23
N SER A 532 23.51 -0.45 34.23
CA SER A 532 22.27 0.07 34.77
C SER A 532 21.64 1.09 33.83
N ARG A 533 20.36 1.41 34.06
CA ARG A 533 19.69 2.52 33.37
C ARG A 533 20.43 3.85 33.55
N THR A 534 20.88 4.13 34.77
CA THR A 534 21.61 5.38 35.05
C THR A 534 22.93 5.43 34.28
N GLN A 535 23.66 4.31 34.19
CA GLN A 535 24.86 4.22 33.38
C GLN A 535 24.57 4.41 31.88
N CYS A 536 23.46 3.86 31.37
CA CYS A 536 23.03 4.09 29.98
C CYS A 536 22.72 5.57 29.72
N ASP A 537 22.01 6.23 30.65
CA ASP A 537 21.69 7.65 30.56
C ASP A 537 22.97 8.51 30.62
N GLU A 538 23.96 8.11 31.44
CA GLU A 538 25.26 8.79 31.67
C GLU A 538 26.30 8.61 30.56
N ILE A 539 26.15 7.68 29.61
CA ILE A 539 27.11 7.53 28.49
C ILE A 539 27.20 8.88 27.73
N ASP A 540 28.33 9.57 27.74
CA ASP A 540 28.47 10.87 27.06
C ASP A 540 28.56 10.74 25.53
N ASP A 541 27.47 10.28 24.91
CA ASP A 541 27.28 10.26 23.47
C ASP A 541 26.06 11.12 23.11
N VAL A 542 26.36 12.35 22.71
CA VAL A 542 25.36 13.37 22.34
C VAL A 542 24.81 13.12 20.93
N THR A 543 25.39 12.17 20.19
CA THR A 543 25.12 11.97 18.77
C THR A 543 24.31 10.71 18.47
N ASN A 544 24.35 9.71 19.34
CA ASN A 544 23.57 8.49 19.21
C ASN A 544 22.30 8.50 20.07
N PHE A 545 21.24 7.88 19.56
CA PHE A 545 20.06 7.56 20.36
C PHE A 545 20.41 6.44 21.33
N LYS A 546 19.93 6.55 22.57
CA LYS A 546 20.16 5.56 23.60
C LYS A 546 18.85 4.96 24.06
N ILE A 547 18.80 3.64 24.11
CA ILE A 547 17.63 2.90 24.59
C ILE A 547 18.12 1.89 25.61
N TYR A 548 17.72 2.10 26.86
CA TYR A 548 17.95 1.13 27.93
C TYR A 548 16.89 0.04 27.91
N GLN A 549 17.34 -1.21 27.88
CA GLN A 549 16.51 -2.39 27.89
C GLN A 549 16.60 -3.09 29.24
N LYS A 550 15.51 -3.01 30.00
CA LYS A 550 15.45 -3.56 31.35
C LYS A 550 15.51 -5.09 31.40
N SER A 551 14.90 -5.78 30.43
CA SER A 551 14.82 -7.24 30.39
C SER A 551 16.19 -7.93 30.23
N THR A 552 17.14 -7.27 29.58
CA THR A 552 18.48 -7.81 29.30
C THR A 552 19.60 -6.98 29.90
N GLU A 553 19.27 -5.96 30.70
CA GLU A 553 20.22 -5.00 31.27
C GLU A 553 21.23 -4.49 30.23
N THR A 554 20.70 -4.16 29.03
CA THR A 554 21.50 -3.76 27.87
C THR A 554 21.15 -2.34 27.48
N CYS A 555 22.16 -1.54 27.19
CA CYS A 555 22.00 -0.25 26.54
C CYS A 555 22.34 -0.38 25.07
N LEU A 556 21.37 -0.04 24.23
CA LEU A 556 21.53 0.07 22.79
C LEU A 556 21.86 1.53 22.48
N TYR A 557 22.91 1.74 21.70
CA TYR A 557 23.23 3.07 21.18
C TYR A 557 23.52 3.00 19.68
N GLY A 558 22.88 3.89 18.94
CA GLY A 558 23.03 3.99 17.48
C GLY A 558 22.24 5.15 16.90
N SER A 559 22.48 5.45 15.63
CA SER A 559 21.76 6.48 14.91
C SER A 559 20.69 5.84 14.04
N VAL A 560 19.52 5.58 14.64
CA VAL A 560 18.31 5.14 13.92
C VAL A 560 17.15 6.00 14.38
N ASP A 561 16.40 6.55 13.43
CA ASP A 561 15.21 7.35 13.71
C ASP A 561 14.22 7.27 12.55
N SER A 562 13.03 7.84 12.75
CA SER A 562 11.98 7.94 11.74
C SER A 562 11.40 9.35 11.66
N ILE A 563 11.13 9.79 10.45
CA ILE A 563 10.53 11.09 10.15
C ILE A 563 9.13 10.81 9.62
N ASN A 564 8.11 11.33 10.30
CA ASN A 564 6.71 11.19 9.90
C ASN A 564 6.17 12.55 9.46
N LEU A 565 5.82 12.68 8.18
CA LEU A 565 5.40 13.93 7.54
C LEU A 565 3.99 13.78 6.97
N ILE A 566 3.12 14.73 7.29
CA ILE A 566 1.82 14.85 6.64
C ILE A 566 1.91 16.06 5.71
N PRO A 567 1.80 15.90 4.38
CA PRO A 567 1.92 17.00 3.44
C PRO A 567 0.99 18.16 3.80
N ILE A 568 1.55 19.38 3.93
CA ILE A 568 0.79 20.57 4.33
C ILE A 568 -0.11 21.02 3.18
N THR A 569 -1.36 21.30 3.51
CA THR A 569 -2.46 21.38 2.53
C THR A 569 -2.90 22.80 2.17
N ASP A 570 -2.20 23.86 2.59
CA ASP A 570 -2.79 25.20 2.58
C ASP A 570 -2.47 26.16 1.43
N LYS A 571 -1.41 26.00 0.61
CA LYS A 571 -1.19 26.98 -0.50
C LYS A 571 -0.71 26.46 -1.85
N SER A 572 -0.22 25.22 -1.95
CA SER A 572 0.02 24.58 -3.26
C SER A 572 0.06 23.07 -3.05
N ILE A 573 -1.06 22.39 -3.30
CA ILE A 573 -1.02 20.93 -3.41
C ILE A 573 -0.13 20.63 -4.60
N ASP A 574 1.03 20.03 -4.32
CA ASP A 574 1.94 19.51 -5.32
C ASP A 574 1.18 18.50 -6.20
N ASP A 575 1.39 18.54 -7.51
CA ASP A 575 0.74 17.64 -8.46
C ASP A 575 1.03 16.15 -8.19
N ARG A 576 2.12 15.87 -7.46
CA ARG A 576 2.50 14.53 -6.99
C ARG A 576 1.59 14.01 -5.88
N ILE A 577 1.01 14.88 -5.05
CA ILE A 577 0.26 14.45 -3.87
C ILE A 577 -1.08 13.85 -4.29
N LEU A 578 -1.24 12.59 -3.92
CA LEU A 578 -2.48 11.84 -4.05
C LEU A 578 -3.25 11.87 -2.73
N PHE A 579 -4.53 12.22 -2.79
CA PHE A 579 -5.44 12.12 -1.67
C PHE A 579 -6.31 10.88 -1.82
N ILE A 580 -6.58 10.21 -0.73
CA ILE A 580 -7.49 9.07 -0.67
C ILE A 580 -8.86 9.59 -0.23
N SER A 581 -9.90 9.26 -0.99
CA SER A 581 -11.27 9.58 -0.59
C SER A 581 -11.67 8.83 0.68
N ASN A 582 -12.54 9.40 1.50
CA ASN A 582 -13.29 8.64 2.50
C ASN A 582 -14.50 7.95 1.85
N TYR A 583 -15.06 6.91 2.48
CA TYR A 583 -16.18 6.13 1.94
C TYR A 583 -17.34 5.98 2.93
N ASP A 584 -18.52 5.70 2.37
CA ASP A 584 -19.57 5.00 3.11
C ASP A 584 -19.14 3.55 3.39
N GLU A 585 -19.79 2.91 4.37
CA GLU A 585 -19.58 1.48 4.61
C GLU A 585 -19.78 0.71 3.30
N PRO A 586 -18.72 0.05 2.79
CA PRO A 586 -18.80 -0.68 1.56
C PRO A 586 -19.70 -1.91 1.78
N GLU A 587 -20.54 -2.21 0.80
CA GLU A 587 -21.56 -3.25 0.91
C GLU A 587 -21.67 -4.03 -0.40
N LEU A 588 -21.67 -5.36 -0.30
CA LEU A 588 -22.00 -6.28 -1.37
C LEU A 588 -23.17 -7.14 -0.93
N LEU A 589 -24.31 -6.99 -1.61
CA LEU A 589 -25.48 -7.83 -1.41
C LEU A 589 -25.80 -8.60 -2.69
N VAL A 590 -25.97 -9.91 -2.57
CA VAL A 590 -26.51 -10.75 -3.65
C VAL A 590 -27.86 -11.29 -3.23
N TYR A 591 -28.87 -11.13 -4.09
CA TYR A 591 -30.26 -11.47 -3.80
C TYR A 591 -31.04 -11.82 -5.07
N MET A 592 -32.16 -12.51 -4.87
CA MET A 592 -33.09 -12.82 -5.96
C MET A 592 -34.16 -11.73 -6.06
N ILE A 593 -34.51 -11.35 -7.29
CA ILE A 593 -35.66 -10.49 -7.58
C ILE A 593 -36.62 -11.26 -8.48
N ASP A 594 -37.91 -11.14 -8.18
CA ASP A 594 -38.97 -11.54 -9.09
C ASP A 594 -39.09 -10.54 -10.26
N ASN A 595 -39.78 -10.93 -11.33
CA ASN A 595 -40.01 -10.04 -12.46
C ASN A 595 -40.71 -8.75 -12.01
N SER A 596 -40.24 -7.58 -12.46
CA SER A 596 -40.81 -6.26 -12.13
C SER A 596 -42.32 -6.16 -12.41
N ARG A 597 -42.84 -6.97 -13.34
CA ARG A 597 -44.28 -7.10 -13.55
C ARG A 597 -45.03 -7.54 -12.29
N LYS A 598 -44.47 -8.42 -11.46
CA LYS A 598 -45.09 -8.85 -10.20
C LYS A 598 -45.13 -7.73 -9.17
N ASP A 599 -44.08 -6.91 -9.09
CA ASP A 599 -44.06 -5.77 -8.16
C ASP A 599 -45.14 -4.74 -8.55
N ILE A 600 -45.27 -4.46 -9.85
CA ILE A 600 -46.32 -3.59 -10.38
C ILE A 600 -47.70 -4.18 -10.09
N ILE A 601 -47.92 -5.48 -10.33
CA ILE A 601 -49.19 -6.15 -10.01
C ILE A 601 -49.47 -6.08 -8.51
N THR A 602 -48.47 -6.30 -7.67
CA THR A 602 -48.60 -6.26 -6.20
C THR A 602 -48.96 -4.85 -5.73
N LEU A 603 -48.32 -3.83 -6.30
CA LEU A 603 -48.65 -2.43 -6.04
C LEU A 603 -50.07 -2.09 -6.48
N ILE A 604 -50.48 -2.50 -7.68
CA ILE A 604 -51.84 -2.29 -8.19
C ILE A 604 -52.87 -2.98 -7.30
N CYS A 605 -52.66 -4.25 -6.94
CA CYS A 605 -53.53 -4.97 -6.03
C CYS A 605 -53.61 -4.29 -4.65
N GLY A 606 -52.47 -3.83 -4.11
CA GLY A 606 -52.42 -3.10 -2.85
C GLY A 606 -53.21 -1.79 -2.89
N ILE A 607 -53.08 -1.02 -3.98
CA ILE A 607 -53.85 0.22 -4.20
C ILE A 607 -55.35 -0.10 -4.31
N LEU A 608 -55.73 -1.13 -5.07
CA LEU A 608 -57.14 -1.52 -5.21
C LEU A 608 -57.75 -1.98 -3.87
N LEU A 609 -57.02 -2.78 -3.09
CA LEU A 609 -57.46 -3.20 -1.76
C LEU A 609 -57.60 -2.00 -0.82
N PHE A 610 -56.63 -1.09 -0.81
CA PHE A 610 -56.69 0.13 0.00
C PHE A 610 -57.91 0.99 -0.35
N ILE A 611 -58.17 1.22 -1.64
CA ILE A 611 -59.33 1.99 -2.10
C ILE A 611 -60.63 1.28 -1.72
N SER A 612 -60.75 -0.03 -1.95
CA SER A 612 -61.95 -0.79 -1.59
C SER A 612 -62.21 -0.79 -0.08
N GLY A 613 -61.16 -0.89 0.73
CA GLY A 613 -61.25 -0.81 2.19
C GLY A 613 -61.73 0.57 2.63
N PHE A 614 -61.17 1.63 2.06
CA PHE A 614 -61.60 2.99 2.34
C PHE A 614 -63.08 3.22 1.97
N ILE A 615 -63.51 2.74 0.79
CA ILE A 615 -64.92 2.83 0.35
C ILE A 615 -65.82 2.06 1.31
N LEU A 616 -65.47 0.82 1.65
CA LEU A 616 -66.26 -0.02 2.55
C LEU A 616 -66.37 0.60 3.94
N THR A 617 -65.25 1.07 4.52
CA THR A 617 -65.24 1.77 5.80
C THR A 617 -66.09 3.03 5.74
N TYR A 618 -65.97 3.85 4.69
CA TYR A 618 -66.80 5.03 4.51
C TYR A 618 -68.30 4.69 4.51
N PHE A 619 -68.72 3.67 3.76
CA PHE A 619 -70.11 3.23 3.73
C PHE A 619 -70.56 2.63 5.07
N LEU A 620 -69.74 1.82 5.73
CA LEU A 620 -70.04 1.27 7.05
C LEU A 620 -70.18 2.36 8.10
N THR A 621 -69.33 3.39 8.09
CA THR A 621 -69.46 4.54 8.99
C THR A 621 -70.72 5.34 8.69
N LYS A 622 -71.02 5.58 7.41
CA LYS A 622 -72.24 6.31 7.01
C LYS A 622 -73.52 5.54 7.32
N LEU A 623 -73.49 4.21 7.22
CA LEU A 623 -74.60 3.30 7.52
C LEU A 623 -74.61 2.82 8.99
N SER A 624 -73.60 3.16 9.78
CA SER A 624 -73.46 2.76 11.19
C SER A 624 -74.72 3.06 12.03
N PRO A 625 -75.42 4.21 11.88
CA PRO A 625 -76.65 4.47 12.61
C PRO A 625 -77.80 3.50 12.28
N ILE A 626 -77.79 2.93 11.07
CA ILE A 626 -78.80 1.98 10.58
C ILE A 626 -78.41 0.54 10.94
N ILE A 627 -77.11 0.22 10.85
CA ILE A 627 -76.57 -1.12 11.07
C ILE A 627 -76.43 -1.42 12.58
N LEU A 628 -76.12 -0.43 13.41
CA LEU A 628 -75.94 -0.57 14.87
C LEU A 628 -77.17 -0.16 15.68
N ILE A 629 -78.39 -0.32 15.14
CA ILE A 629 -79.60 -0.15 15.94
C ILE A 629 -79.55 -1.19 17.07
N GLN A 630 -79.24 -0.74 18.29
CA GLN A 630 -79.35 -1.57 19.48
C GLN A 630 -80.81 -1.99 19.63
N PRO A 631 -81.12 -3.28 19.84
CA PRO A 631 -82.46 -3.75 20.12
C PRO A 631 -82.89 -3.39 21.56
N ASP A 632 -82.62 -2.17 22.02
CA ASP A 632 -83.07 -1.68 23.33
C ASP A 632 -84.41 -0.96 23.14
N LYS A 633 -85.44 -1.74 22.76
CA LYS A 633 -86.88 -1.42 22.90
C LYS A 633 -87.76 -2.62 22.51
N PHE A 634 -87.46 -3.81 23.05
CA PHE A 634 -88.43 -4.91 23.15
C PHE A 634 -88.63 -5.26 24.64
N SER A 635 -89.11 -4.30 25.41
CA SER A 635 -89.53 -4.50 26.80
C SER A 635 -90.75 -3.63 27.11
N PHE A 636 -91.83 -3.79 26.35
CA PHE A 636 -93.17 -3.35 26.76
C PHE A 636 -94.22 -4.13 25.96
N LEU A 637 -94.63 -5.30 26.49
CA LEU A 637 -95.96 -5.92 26.32
C LEU A 637 -95.99 -7.24 27.12
N GLU A 638 -96.03 -7.13 28.45
CA GLU A 638 -96.74 -8.06 29.33
C GLU A 638 -97.42 -7.22 30.42
N GLN A 639 -98.67 -6.83 30.13
CA GLN A 639 -99.74 -6.58 31.09
C GLN A 639 -101.02 -7.17 30.52
#